data_AF-A0A946DA64-F1
#
_entry.id   AF-A0A946DA64-F1
#
_cell.length_a   1.000
_cell.length_b   1.000
_cell.length_c   1.000
_cell.angle_alpha   90.00
_cell.angle_beta   90.00
_cell.angle_gamma   90.00
#
_symmetry.space_group_name_H-M   'P 1'
#
loop_
_entity.id
_entity.type
_entity.pdbx_description
1 polymer ?
#
loop_
_entity_poly.entity_id
_entity_poly.type
_entity_poly.pdbx_seq_one_letter_code
_entity_poly.pdbx_strand_id
1 'polypeptide(L)'
;MQDCLEEYILSAEKSDPEYLWCLSESFTNHYSEDGRHPKQIIGTRQHIVDLVRESCSKDILSDFEDRFRNFVLTEITPRHWPDHLREELSMPLASDAESKIDTATSEHLSSTFMLNGEKITIESIAEKCRESFSEFLATLEKLKSQNEYYNERDMVDTTLQYHITKACSLSELITIKDYIESQGRWQNQSAIESLAERFIEFGDQDNSIACLGLAYASYGGWSRWKNNSKYFAAIAEKDRAVANISLLKECYESCSASTGGYDTPPVAAAGLNILNESHMLEAVFNDFLTHCESMFSQLPEGSDYAWLKNYAGSSFDENQLILQFSIEELNTPEIDHSKRLIRALVRLAVARPENTIPVIVSKTLSASGRILRRLLMILLTLATHNPDLLVKHQKALIKLLDLENFFCRQSVLHILRYVSESLPLETSVVTSVQRIERQYSAIISHSTYRMSSSPSATFLSFLKRHTLFDFFDQVSLTERVLKVRPGSLVSAIEECLYAQNWSMDEERSRIKGDWYGHVHPQGWPVVWITTEFQEQATEVLWNILNEAVEKLKLSHDQAHWLWQTSQIVDPEYLIKGVTTRPSDIEPLCVNDKNAWFKELDAIESFQVGNTGAKKQDSDWITVFEKRILAHDEKFNVPYRQEISLKATLIPMQVYGGLYELDVLDLVTEEIMPASMMAVTLEQARNVLTSRRNTSHASDDCIPLVAEHQNPTSFLGYWDVCTLASSIIDKFNLSFKEFDLTRGEEVIAKFETWQEGYQDESYTREKLSFGVRLQVRRDFLSEVCHLSHKILCIQIKEKREFYNSIYKSKPDDRRYGKRYIIYHL
;
A
#
# COMPACT_ATOMS: atom_id res chain seq x y z
N MET A 1 4.41 12.88 -13.74
CA MET A 1 3.86 13.48 -12.51
C MET A 1 4.82 13.28 -11.34
N GLN A 2 5.15 12.04 -10.92
CA GLN A 2 6.06 11.82 -9.78
C GLN A 2 7.45 12.42 -9.95
N ASP A 3 8.07 12.27 -11.12
CA ASP A 3 9.36 12.93 -11.40
C ASP A 3 9.25 14.47 -11.27
N CYS A 4 8.12 15.06 -11.68
CA CYS A 4 7.90 16.50 -11.51
C CYS A 4 7.70 16.89 -10.03
N LEU A 5 7.07 16.02 -9.24
CA LEU A 5 6.89 16.21 -7.80
C LEU A 5 8.24 16.16 -7.07
N GLU A 6 9.10 15.22 -7.47
CA GLU A 6 10.47 15.11 -7.00
C GLU A 6 11.27 16.37 -7.33
N GLU A 7 11.30 16.77 -8.61
CA GLU A 7 12.00 17.99 -9.04
C GLU A 7 11.50 19.23 -8.28
N TYR A 8 10.19 19.35 -8.07
CA TYR A 8 9.61 20.45 -7.30
C TYR A 8 10.09 20.46 -5.84
N ILE A 9 9.99 19.35 -5.12
CA ILE A 9 10.43 19.27 -3.71
C ILE A 9 11.93 19.52 -3.59
N LEU A 10 12.74 18.94 -4.48
CA LEU A 10 14.20 19.12 -4.47
C LEU A 10 14.63 20.56 -4.82
N SER A 11 13.82 21.28 -5.60
CA SER A 11 14.07 22.68 -5.93
C SER A 11 13.65 23.67 -4.83
N ALA A 12 12.90 23.21 -3.82
CA ALA A 12 12.41 24.06 -2.75
C ALA A 12 13.54 24.46 -1.81
N GLU A 13 13.80 25.76 -1.66
CA GLU A 13 14.83 26.30 -0.75
C GLU A 13 14.25 26.92 0.53
N LYS A 14 12.98 27.36 0.50
CA LYS A 14 12.37 28.17 1.58
C LYS A 14 10.92 27.79 1.90
N SER A 15 10.42 26.71 1.32
CA SER A 15 9.05 26.23 1.54
C SER A 15 8.89 25.65 2.94
N ASP A 16 7.66 25.59 3.44
CA ASP A 16 7.38 25.07 4.78
C ASP A 16 7.58 23.53 4.83
N PRO A 17 8.51 23.01 5.65
CA PRO A 17 8.82 21.58 5.69
C PRO A 17 7.63 20.67 6.03
N GLU A 18 6.65 21.13 6.81
CA GLU A 18 5.47 20.32 7.15
C GLU A 18 4.54 20.14 5.93
N TYR A 19 4.43 21.16 5.07
CA TYR A 19 3.68 21.05 3.83
C TYR A 19 4.42 20.19 2.80
N LEU A 20 5.74 20.35 2.66
CA LEU A 20 6.55 19.48 1.79
C LEU A 20 6.50 18.02 2.25
N TRP A 21 6.54 17.76 3.57
CA TRP A 21 6.42 16.40 4.10
C TRP A 21 5.05 15.80 3.77
N CYS A 22 3.96 16.57 3.96
CA CYS A 22 2.61 16.15 3.57
C CYS A 22 2.54 15.83 2.07
N LEU A 23 3.13 16.68 1.22
CA LEU A 23 3.20 16.48 -0.22
C LEU A 23 4.00 15.22 -0.60
N SER A 24 5.05 14.88 0.16
CA SER A 24 5.82 13.65 -0.08
C SER A 24 5.01 12.37 0.16
N GLU A 25 3.84 12.42 0.79
CA GLU A 25 2.94 11.26 0.86
C GLU A 25 2.20 11.01 -0.46
N SER A 26 2.17 11.98 -1.37
CA SER A 26 1.57 11.84 -2.71
C SER A 26 2.38 10.92 -3.65
N PHE A 27 3.60 10.54 -3.30
CA PHE A 27 4.34 9.52 -4.05
C PHE A 27 3.68 8.14 -3.92
N THR A 28 3.64 7.40 -5.02
CA THR A 28 3.10 6.02 -5.11
C THR A 28 4.06 5.14 -5.90
N ASN A 29 4.19 3.84 -5.59
CA ASN A 29 5.05 3.01 -6.41
C ASN A 29 4.36 2.69 -7.75
N HIS A 30 4.81 3.35 -8.83
CA HIS A 30 4.37 3.11 -10.20
C HIS A 30 5.53 2.77 -11.15
N TYR A 31 6.74 2.63 -10.61
CA TYR A 31 7.92 2.29 -11.40
C TYR A 31 8.11 0.78 -11.41
N SER A 32 8.35 0.21 -12.60
CA SER A 32 8.78 -1.18 -12.76
C SER A 32 10.29 -1.36 -12.57
N GLU A 33 11.02 -0.25 -12.38
CA GLU A 33 12.46 -0.23 -12.17
C GLU A 33 12.78 -0.43 -10.68
N ASP A 34 13.55 -1.48 -10.38
CA ASP A 34 13.97 -1.81 -9.01
C ASP A 34 14.67 -0.63 -8.33
N GLY A 35 14.18 -0.27 -7.15
CA GLY A 35 14.73 0.77 -6.29
C GLY A 35 14.50 2.20 -6.76
N ARG A 36 13.88 2.43 -7.93
CA ARG A 36 13.62 3.80 -8.41
C ARG A 36 12.70 4.57 -7.46
N HIS A 37 11.55 4.01 -7.11
CA HIS A 37 10.61 4.65 -6.19
C HIS A 37 11.22 4.86 -4.78
N PRO A 38 11.83 3.83 -4.14
CA PRO A 38 12.57 4.01 -2.88
C PRO A 38 13.60 5.13 -2.90
N LYS A 39 14.44 5.21 -3.93
CA LYS A 39 15.48 6.25 -4.04
C LYS A 39 14.89 7.65 -4.16
N GLN A 40 13.85 7.81 -4.97
CA GLN A 40 13.13 9.09 -5.15
C GLN A 40 12.53 9.60 -3.84
N ILE A 41 11.78 8.76 -3.12
CA ILE A 41 11.12 9.19 -1.88
C ILE A 41 12.12 9.38 -0.73
N ILE A 42 13.20 8.59 -0.67
CA ILE A 42 14.30 8.80 0.27
C ILE A 42 14.97 10.14 0.00
N GLY A 43 15.35 10.41 -1.25
CA GLY A 43 16.05 11.64 -1.64
C GLY A 43 15.23 12.90 -1.34
N THR A 44 13.94 12.89 -1.67
CA THR A 44 13.04 14.03 -1.38
C THR A 44 12.84 14.26 0.11
N ARG A 45 12.66 13.20 0.93
CA ARG A 45 12.52 13.37 2.38
C ARG A 45 13.83 13.76 3.07
N GLN A 46 14.97 13.27 2.58
CA GLN A 46 16.27 13.71 3.05
C GLN A 46 16.47 15.21 2.80
N HIS A 47 16.10 15.70 1.60
CA HIS A 47 16.13 17.14 1.29
C HIS A 47 15.27 17.95 2.26
N ILE A 48 14.06 17.48 2.60
CA ILE A 48 13.21 18.15 3.59
C ILE A 48 13.88 18.20 4.97
N VAL A 49 14.53 17.12 5.41
CA VAL A 49 15.30 17.10 6.68
C VAL A 49 16.46 18.09 6.63
N ASP A 50 17.15 18.19 5.49
CA ASP A 50 18.26 19.13 5.28
C ASP A 50 17.78 20.59 5.34
N LEU A 51 16.62 20.91 4.74
CA LEU A 51 15.97 22.23 4.88
C LEU A 51 15.65 22.57 6.35
N VAL A 52 15.12 21.60 7.11
CA VAL A 52 14.84 21.78 8.54
C VAL A 52 16.13 22.03 9.32
N ARG A 53 17.20 21.31 9.00
CA ARG A 53 18.53 21.48 9.64
C ARG A 53 19.07 22.89 9.49
N GLU A 54 18.84 23.52 8.33
CA GLU A 54 19.30 24.87 8.05
C GLU A 54 18.41 25.97 8.65
N SER A 55 17.11 25.72 8.80
CA SER A 55 16.11 26.76 9.06
C SER A 55 15.41 26.69 10.43
N CYS A 56 15.46 25.55 11.13
CA CYS A 56 14.62 25.29 12.30
C CYS A 56 15.42 25.03 13.59
N SER A 57 14.70 24.92 14.71
CA SER A 57 15.27 24.57 16.01
C SER A 57 15.72 23.11 16.09
N LYS A 58 16.61 22.79 17.05
CA LYS A 58 17.10 21.42 17.27
C LYS A 58 16.00 20.42 17.60
N ASP A 59 14.97 20.83 18.34
CA ASP A 59 13.87 19.93 18.71
C ASP A 59 13.04 19.55 17.49
N ILE A 60 12.80 20.51 16.58
CA ILE A 60 12.11 20.26 15.30
C ILE A 60 12.97 19.38 14.40
N LEU A 61 14.29 19.64 14.34
CA LEU A 61 15.21 18.81 13.58
C LEU A 61 15.18 17.35 14.07
N SER A 62 15.25 17.13 15.39
CA SER A 62 15.20 15.78 15.97
C SER A 62 13.93 15.04 15.58
N ASP A 63 12.77 15.71 15.61
CA ASP A 63 11.50 15.11 15.19
C ASP A 63 11.52 14.74 13.70
N PHE A 64 12.04 15.58 12.81
CA PHE A 64 12.17 15.25 11.39
C PHE A 64 13.18 14.12 11.12
N GLU A 65 14.31 14.08 11.83
CA GLU A 65 15.29 13.00 11.74
C GLU A 65 14.69 11.66 12.22
N ASP A 66 13.96 11.66 13.34
CA ASP A 66 13.26 10.48 13.85
C ASP A 66 12.15 10.02 12.90
N ARG A 67 11.39 10.94 12.30
CA ARG A 67 10.37 10.64 11.29
C ARG A 67 10.99 9.99 10.06
N PHE A 68 12.10 10.54 9.57
CA PHE A 68 12.82 10.01 8.40
C PHE A 68 13.39 8.63 8.68
N ARG A 69 14.08 8.44 9.81
CA ARG A 69 14.63 7.15 10.22
C ARG A 69 13.53 6.09 10.34
N ASN A 70 12.42 6.43 11.02
CA ASN A 70 11.29 5.51 11.15
C ASN A 70 10.69 5.17 9.78
N PHE A 71 10.48 6.16 8.91
CA PHE A 71 9.99 5.93 7.56
C PHE A 71 10.84 4.92 6.79
N VAL A 72 12.17 5.12 6.76
CA VAL A 72 13.07 4.20 6.06
C VAL A 72 12.92 2.79 6.61
N LEU A 73 12.95 2.64 7.93
CA LEU A 73 12.95 1.33 8.59
C LEU A 73 11.58 0.62 8.54
N THR A 74 10.47 1.35 8.36
CA THR A 74 9.12 0.75 8.31
C THR A 74 8.52 0.66 6.92
N GLU A 75 8.84 1.57 5.99
CA GLU A 75 8.19 1.68 4.69
C GLU A 75 9.11 1.34 3.51
N ILE A 76 10.43 1.57 3.63
CA ILE A 76 11.36 1.23 2.55
C ILE A 76 11.78 -0.23 2.66
N THR A 77 11.83 -0.93 1.53
CA THR A 77 12.41 -2.27 1.41
C THR A 77 13.85 -2.29 1.93
N PRO A 78 14.23 -3.23 2.82
CA PRO A 78 15.57 -3.25 3.42
C PRO A 78 16.74 -3.26 2.43
N ARG A 79 16.55 -3.84 1.24
CA ARG A 79 17.57 -3.85 0.18
C ARG A 79 17.98 -2.44 -0.29
N HIS A 80 17.09 -1.46 -0.14
CA HIS A 80 17.27 -0.07 -0.58
C HIS A 80 17.56 0.90 0.58
N TRP A 81 17.80 0.39 1.79
CA TRP A 81 18.16 1.25 2.92
C TRP A 81 19.55 1.90 2.71
N PRO A 82 19.73 3.17 3.15
CA PRO A 82 21.03 3.81 3.19
C PRO A 82 22.06 3.01 3.99
N ASP A 83 23.32 3.00 3.55
CA ASP A 83 24.39 2.18 4.14
C ASP A 83 24.62 2.46 5.63
N HIS A 84 24.58 3.73 6.05
CA HIS A 84 24.77 4.09 7.46
C HIS A 84 23.73 3.43 8.40
N LEU A 85 22.48 3.25 7.95
CA LEU A 85 21.45 2.55 8.72
C LEU A 85 21.65 1.03 8.70
N ARG A 86 22.13 0.48 7.58
CA ARG A 86 22.47 -0.95 7.47
C ARG A 86 23.64 -1.31 8.39
N GLU A 87 24.66 -0.45 8.44
CA GLU A 87 25.81 -0.58 9.34
C GLU A 87 25.39 -0.54 10.80
N GLU A 88 24.55 0.45 11.18
CA GLU A 88 24.00 0.58 12.54
C GLU A 88 23.27 -0.70 12.98
N LEU A 89 22.52 -1.32 12.07
CA LEU A 89 21.76 -2.54 12.31
C LEU A 89 22.54 -3.84 12.06
N SER A 90 23.86 -3.75 11.83
CA SER A 90 24.72 -4.90 11.53
C SER A 90 24.23 -5.76 10.36
N MET A 91 23.56 -5.15 9.39
CA MET A 91 23.14 -5.80 8.16
C MET A 91 24.30 -5.85 7.16
N PRO A 92 24.34 -6.84 6.25
CA PRO A 92 25.29 -6.82 5.15
C PRO A 92 25.13 -5.51 4.38
N LEU A 93 26.23 -4.79 4.14
CA LEU A 93 26.23 -3.63 3.24
C LEU A 93 25.68 -4.05 1.89
N ALA A 94 24.95 -3.16 1.22
CA ALA A 94 24.67 -3.36 -0.19
C ALA A 94 26.04 -3.48 -0.86
N SER A 95 26.36 -4.63 -1.45
CA SER A 95 27.61 -4.74 -2.16
C SER A 95 27.58 -3.68 -3.28
N ASP A 96 28.57 -2.79 -3.29
CA ASP A 96 28.85 -1.85 -4.40
C ASP A 96 28.96 -2.54 -5.78
N ALA A 97 28.87 -3.86 -5.83
CA ALA A 97 28.75 -4.63 -7.06
C ALA A 97 27.52 -4.23 -7.90
N GLU A 98 26.43 -3.71 -7.34
CA GLU A 98 25.25 -3.34 -8.14
C GLU A 98 25.31 -1.93 -8.77
N SER A 99 26.25 -1.07 -8.35
CA SER A 99 26.52 0.20 -9.02
C SER A 99 27.54 0.08 -10.16
N LYS A 100 28.04 -1.15 -10.41
CA LYS A 100 28.94 -1.51 -11.51
C LYS A 100 28.54 -2.80 -12.23
N ILE A 101 27.24 -3.03 -12.41
CA ILE A 101 26.76 -3.92 -13.48
C ILE A 101 26.34 -3.07 -14.69
N ASP A 102 27.21 -2.12 -15.04
CA ASP A 102 27.51 -1.87 -16.44
C ASP A 102 28.83 -2.60 -16.69
N THR A 103 28.76 -3.69 -17.45
CA THR A 103 29.85 -4.57 -17.89
C THR A 103 30.54 -5.46 -16.83
N ALA A 104 30.36 -6.78 -17.05
CA ALA A 104 31.18 -7.92 -16.60
C ALA A 104 30.63 -8.81 -15.49
N THR A 105 30.21 -10.01 -15.93
CA THR A 105 30.18 -11.31 -15.22
C THR A 105 29.22 -11.45 -14.05
N SER A 106 27.92 -11.53 -14.39
CA SER A 106 27.00 -12.44 -13.72
C SER A 106 27.43 -13.88 -14.05
N GLU A 107 27.82 -14.66 -13.03
CA GLU A 107 27.85 -16.12 -13.15
C GLU A 107 26.40 -16.60 -13.28
N HIS A 108 25.88 -16.53 -14.51
CA HIS A 108 24.58 -17.08 -14.86
C HIS A 108 24.55 -18.57 -14.54
N LEU A 109 23.59 -18.99 -13.72
CA LEU A 109 22.97 -20.31 -13.85
C LEU A 109 22.57 -20.46 -15.33
N SER A 110 23.30 -21.29 -16.08
CA SER A 110 23.09 -21.46 -17.52
C SER A 110 21.63 -21.81 -17.81
N SER A 111 20.88 -20.87 -18.38
CA SER A 111 19.49 -21.08 -18.74
C SER A 111 19.40 -22.19 -19.81
N THR A 112 18.55 -23.18 -19.57
CA THR A 112 18.31 -24.29 -20.52
C THR A 112 16.92 -24.17 -21.14
N PHE A 113 16.83 -24.32 -22.46
CA PHE A 113 15.58 -24.26 -23.22
C PHE A 113 15.30 -25.56 -23.96
N MET A 114 14.04 -25.79 -24.31
CA MET A 114 13.64 -26.89 -25.19
C MET A 114 13.87 -26.50 -26.65
N LEU A 115 14.64 -27.29 -27.39
CA LEU A 115 14.83 -27.13 -28.83
C LEU A 115 14.79 -28.49 -29.51
N ASN A 116 13.84 -28.68 -30.44
CA ASN A 116 13.53 -29.96 -31.07
C ASN A 116 13.18 -31.08 -30.05
N GLY A 117 12.59 -30.72 -28.90
CA GLY A 117 12.22 -31.68 -27.86
C GLY A 117 13.35 -32.09 -26.90
N GLU A 118 14.54 -31.51 -27.02
CA GLU A 118 15.67 -31.74 -26.11
C GLU A 118 15.98 -30.47 -25.29
N LYS A 119 16.44 -30.64 -24.04
CA LYS A 119 16.95 -29.52 -23.22
C LYS A 119 18.37 -29.16 -23.67
N ILE A 120 18.58 -27.92 -24.08
CA ILE A 120 19.84 -27.38 -24.58
C ILE A 120 20.18 -26.09 -23.82
N THR A 121 21.46 -25.81 -23.59
CA THR A 121 21.89 -24.58 -22.90
C THR A 121 21.87 -23.37 -23.84
N ILE A 122 21.78 -22.18 -23.28
CA ILE A 122 21.78 -20.93 -24.04
C ILE A 122 23.06 -20.73 -24.88
N GLU A 123 24.21 -21.20 -24.41
CA GLU A 123 25.47 -21.11 -25.14
C GLU A 123 25.43 -21.99 -26.40
N SER A 124 24.88 -23.19 -26.29
CA SER A 124 24.76 -24.11 -27.43
C SER A 124 23.69 -23.65 -28.43
N ILE A 125 22.63 -22.98 -27.96
CA ILE A 125 21.69 -22.27 -28.83
C ILE A 125 22.41 -21.14 -29.58
N ALA A 126 23.18 -20.31 -28.89
CA ALA A 126 23.92 -19.21 -29.49
C ALA A 126 24.91 -19.70 -30.56
N GLU A 127 25.59 -20.83 -30.33
CA GLU A 127 26.47 -21.46 -31.32
C GLU A 127 25.71 -21.88 -32.58
N LYS A 128 24.56 -22.56 -32.45
CA LYS A 128 23.71 -22.92 -33.60
C LYS A 128 23.20 -21.70 -34.35
N CYS A 129 22.76 -20.70 -33.61
CA CYS A 129 22.29 -19.44 -34.17
C CYS A 129 23.38 -18.68 -34.95
N ARG A 130 24.68 -18.94 -34.72
CA ARG A 130 25.78 -18.30 -35.45
C ARG A 130 26.15 -18.98 -36.77
N GLU A 131 25.61 -20.16 -37.09
CA GLU A 131 25.94 -20.89 -38.32
C GLU A 131 25.51 -20.14 -39.59
N SER A 132 24.27 -19.63 -39.60
CA SER A 132 23.74 -18.80 -40.68
C SER A 132 22.55 -17.96 -40.19
N PHE A 133 22.28 -16.85 -40.87
CA PHE A 133 21.14 -16.00 -40.50
C PHE A 133 19.79 -16.73 -40.70
N SER A 134 19.69 -17.62 -41.69
CA SER A 134 18.50 -18.47 -41.85
C SER A 134 18.29 -19.44 -40.70
N GLU A 135 19.37 -20.05 -40.19
CA GLU A 135 19.31 -20.99 -39.07
C GLU A 135 18.98 -20.25 -37.76
N PHE A 136 19.49 -19.03 -37.59
CA PHE A 136 19.11 -18.12 -36.50
C PHE A 136 17.59 -17.91 -36.45
N LEU A 137 16.98 -17.50 -37.56
CA LEU A 137 15.53 -17.27 -37.63
C LEU A 137 14.72 -18.54 -37.35
N ALA A 138 15.10 -19.66 -37.97
CA ALA A 138 14.43 -20.94 -37.77
C ALA A 138 14.53 -21.44 -36.32
N THR A 139 15.68 -21.21 -35.67
CA THR A 139 15.91 -21.57 -34.27
C THR A 139 15.07 -20.70 -33.34
N LEU A 140 14.99 -19.38 -33.58
CA LEU A 140 14.16 -18.48 -32.77
C LEU A 140 12.67 -18.82 -32.85
N GLU A 141 12.13 -19.14 -34.03
CA GLU A 141 10.73 -19.55 -34.15
C GLU A 141 10.44 -20.86 -33.40
N LYS A 142 11.38 -21.81 -33.45
CA LYS A 142 11.26 -23.06 -32.68
C LYS A 142 11.33 -22.80 -31.18
N LEU A 143 12.21 -21.93 -30.72
CA LEU A 143 12.31 -21.58 -29.30
C LEU A 143 11.03 -20.90 -28.80
N LYS A 144 10.49 -19.95 -29.57
CA LYS A 144 9.22 -19.27 -29.28
C LYS A 144 8.02 -20.23 -29.27
N SER A 145 8.01 -21.26 -30.12
CA SER A 145 6.89 -22.21 -30.18
C SER A 145 6.98 -23.36 -29.17
N GLN A 146 8.19 -23.74 -28.75
CA GLN A 146 8.41 -24.88 -27.83
C GLN A 146 8.60 -24.45 -26.36
N ASN A 147 8.79 -23.15 -26.10
CA ASN A 147 8.98 -22.63 -24.76
C ASN A 147 8.01 -21.46 -24.54
N GLU A 148 7.06 -21.66 -23.63
CA GLU A 148 5.96 -20.71 -23.34
C GLU A 148 6.46 -19.31 -22.92
N TYR A 149 7.67 -19.22 -22.36
CA TYR A 149 8.26 -17.99 -21.80
C TYR A 149 9.65 -17.67 -22.37
N TYR A 150 9.92 -17.98 -23.64
CA TYR A 150 11.23 -17.67 -24.25
C TYR A 150 11.46 -16.15 -24.35
N ASN A 151 12.39 -15.62 -23.57
CA ASN A 151 12.81 -14.22 -23.61
C ASN A 151 14.32 -14.10 -23.31
N GLU A 152 15.16 -14.30 -24.33
CA GLU A 152 16.62 -14.20 -24.23
C GLU A 152 17.16 -13.12 -25.17
N ARG A 153 16.91 -11.86 -24.79
CA ARG A 153 17.20 -10.69 -25.62
C ARG A 153 18.71 -10.52 -25.85
N ASP A 154 19.53 -10.73 -24.83
CA ASP A 154 20.98 -10.57 -24.93
C ASP A 154 21.62 -11.57 -25.92
N MET A 155 21.14 -12.82 -25.94
CA MET A 155 21.61 -13.82 -26.90
C MET A 155 21.16 -13.47 -28.33
N VAL A 156 19.92 -13.02 -28.49
CA VAL A 156 19.39 -12.55 -29.79
C VAL A 156 20.22 -11.40 -30.31
N ASP A 157 20.47 -10.38 -29.47
CA ASP A 157 21.19 -9.17 -29.83
C ASP A 157 22.66 -9.46 -30.18
N THR A 158 23.36 -10.24 -29.36
CA THR A 158 24.75 -10.62 -29.61
C THR A 158 24.91 -11.47 -30.87
N THR A 159 23.96 -12.36 -31.15
CA THR A 159 23.98 -13.18 -32.37
C THR A 159 23.61 -12.37 -33.62
N LEU A 160 22.66 -11.44 -33.49
CA LEU A 160 22.32 -10.49 -34.55
C LEU A 160 23.53 -9.62 -34.92
N GLN A 161 24.25 -9.10 -33.93
CA GLN A 161 25.44 -8.29 -34.15
C GLN A 161 26.60 -9.09 -34.76
N TYR A 162 26.73 -10.37 -34.40
CA TYR A 162 27.65 -11.29 -35.07
C TYR A 162 27.34 -11.39 -36.58
N HIS A 163 26.08 -11.62 -36.96
CA HIS A 163 25.67 -11.72 -38.36
C HIS A 163 25.87 -10.41 -39.12
N ILE A 164 25.57 -9.26 -38.51
CA ILE A 164 25.84 -7.93 -39.10
C ILE A 164 27.32 -7.75 -39.41
N THR A 165 28.19 -8.09 -38.45
CA THR A 165 29.64 -7.95 -38.59
C THR A 165 30.22 -8.90 -39.64
N LYS A 166 29.64 -10.10 -39.78
CA LYS A 166 30.11 -11.15 -40.70
C LYS A 166 29.48 -11.12 -42.09
N ALA A 167 28.40 -10.36 -42.29
CA ALA A 167 27.76 -10.22 -43.60
C ALA A 167 28.79 -9.80 -44.65
N CYS A 168 28.84 -10.51 -45.77
CA CYS A 168 29.79 -10.28 -46.86
C CYS A 168 29.14 -9.66 -48.10
N SER A 169 27.82 -9.42 -48.07
CA SER A 169 27.06 -8.85 -49.19
C SER A 169 25.96 -7.90 -48.74
N LEU A 170 25.59 -6.96 -49.62
CA LEU A 170 24.44 -6.08 -49.43
C LEU A 170 23.13 -6.87 -49.27
N SER A 171 22.94 -7.98 -49.99
CA SER A 171 21.76 -8.83 -49.88
C SER A 171 21.57 -9.43 -48.48
N GLU A 172 22.66 -9.82 -47.81
CA GLU A 172 22.61 -10.32 -46.44
C GLU A 172 22.24 -9.20 -45.47
N LEU A 173 22.83 -8.02 -45.60
CA LEU A 173 22.49 -6.86 -44.78
C LEU A 173 21.03 -6.43 -44.94
N ILE A 174 20.49 -6.46 -46.17
CA ILE A 174 19.07 -6.19 -46.45
C ILE A 174 18.18 -7.21 -45.74
N THR A 175 18.53 -8.50 -45.80
CA THR A 175 17.75 -9.56 -45.12
C THR A 175 17.75 -9.37 -43.60
N ILE A 176 18.88 -8.94 -43.03
CA ILE A 176 18.99 -8.61 -41.61
C ILE A 176 18.17 -7.36 -41.28
N LYS A 177 18.23 -6.32 -42.12
CA LYS A 177 17.42 -5.10 -41.98
C LYS A 177 15.93 -5.41 -41.98
N ASP A 178 15.45 -6.23 -42.91
CA ASP A 178 14.04 -6.61 -43.02
C ASP A 178 13.57 -7.37 -41.77
N TYR A 179 14.42 -8.28 -41.26
CA TYR A 179 14.15 -8.95 -39.99
C TYR A 179 14.04 -7.95 -38.85
N ILE A 180 15.01 -7.04 -38.72
CA ILE A 180 14.99 -5.97 -37.73
C ILE A 180 13.67 -5.21 -37.87
N GLU A 181 13.35 -4.61 -39.01
CA GLU A 181 12.09 -3.87 -39.24
C GLU A 181 10.82 -4.65 -38.82
N SER A 182 10.77 -5.97 -39.04
CA SER A 182 9.64 -6.83 -38.65
C SER A 182 9.42 -6.93 -37.13
N GLN A 183 10.45 -6.69 -36.30
CA GLN A 183 10.35 -6.79 -34.83
C GLN A 183 9.80 -5.52 -34.16
N GLY A 184 9.59 -4.42 -34.90
CA GLY A 184 8.99 -3.19 -34.36
C GLY A 184 9.85 -2.43 -33.34
N ARG A 185 9.24 -1.69 -32.41
CA ARG A 185 9.95 -0.65 -31.62
C ARG A 185 10.90 -1.16 -30.51
N TRP A 186 10.99 -2.46 -30.26
CA TRP A 186 11.68 -3.05 -29.09
C TRP A 186 13.09 -3.57 -29.40
N GLN A 187 13.83 -2.92 -30.28
CA GLN A 187 15.11 -3.42 -30.80
C GLN A 187 16.32 -2.80 -30.10
N ASN A 188 17.46 -3.48 -30.19
CA ASN A 188 18.74 -2.99 -29.68
C ASN A 188 19.33 -1.92 -30.59
N GLN A 189 19.54 -0.72 -30.06
CA GLN A 189 20.06 0.41 -30.83
C GLN A 189 21.49 0.19 -31.33
N SER A 190 22.33 -0.48 -30.55
CA SER A 190 23.73 -0.74 -30.92
C SER A 190 23.82 -1.68 -32.12
N ALA A 191 22.97 -2.70 -32.18
CA ALA A 191 22.93 -3.60 -33.33
C ALA A 191 22.50 -2.86 -34.61
N ILE A 192 21.48 -1.99 -34.52
CA ILE A 192 21.01 -1.20 -35.66
C ILE A 192 22.08 -0.17 -36.12
N GLU A 193 22.80 0.43 -35.18
CA GLU A 193 23.94 1.31 -35.45
C GLU A 193 25.05 0.58 -36.21
N SER A 194 25.46 -0.61 -35.74
CA SER A 194 26.43 -1.45 -36.46
C SER A 194 25.95 -1.84 -37.85
N LEU A 195 24.64 -2.08 -38.03
CA LEU A 195 24.08 -2.35 -39.36
C LEU A 195 24.17 -1.12 -40.27
N ALA A 196 23.88 0.08 -39.74
CA ALA A 196 24.02 1.33 -40.48
C ALA A 196 25.46 1.59 -40.90
N GLU A 197 26.45 1.28 -40.05
CA GLU A 197 27.88 1.36 -40.36
C GLU A 197 28.28 0.38 -41.46
N ARG A 198 27.82 -0.88 -41.38
CA ARG A 198 28.10 -1.87 -42.42
C ARG A 198 27.51 -1.48 -43.78
N PHE A 199 26.31 -0.91 -43.83
CA PHE A 199 25.77 -0.38 -45.09
C PHE A 199 26.66 0.73 -45.70
N ILE A 200 27.25 1.60 -44.87
CA ILE A 200 28.22 2.61 -45.34
C ILE A 200 29.46 1.94 -45.94
N GLU A 201 30.00 0.90 -45.28
CA GLU A 201 31.16 0.17 -45.78
C GLU A 201 30.93 -0.49 -47.14
N PHE A 202 29.68 -0.84 -47.46
CA PHE A 202 29.27 -1.31 -48.80
C PHE A 202 28.84 -0.19 -49.76
N GLY A 203 28.87 1.08 -49.34
CA GLY A 203 28.51 2.24 -50.16
C GLY A 203 27.02 2.50 -50.30
N ASP A 204 26.17 1.92 -49.45
CA ASP A 204 24.71 2.09 -49.46
C ASP A 204 24.28 3.10 -48.39
N GLN A 205 24.31 4.38 -48.78
CA GLN A 205 23.99 5.47 -47.88
C GLN A 205 22.51 5.56 -47.51
N ASP A 206 21.61 5.15 -48.42
CA ASP A 206 20.17 5.21 -48.21
C ASP A 206 19.74 4.21 -47.13
N ASN A 207 20.21 2.95 -47.20
CA ASN A 207 19.92 1.97 -46.16
C ASN A 207 20.61 2.29 -44.84
N SER A 208 21.78 2.95 -44.86
CA SER A 208 22.41 3.45 -43.64
C SER A 208 21.54 4.50 -42.95
N ILE A 209 21.04 5.50 -43.69
CA ILE A 209 20.13 6.53 -43.16
C ILE A 209 18.84 5.90 -42.64
N ALA A 210 18.27 4.93 -43.37
CA ALA A 210 17.08 4.19 -42.92
C ALA A 210 17.33 3.45 -41.60
N CYS A 211 18.49 2.78 -41.45
CA CYS A 211 18.86 2.11 -40.20
C CYS A 211 19.05 3.10 -39.05
N LEU A 212 19.70 4.26 -39.28
CA LEU A 212 19.79 5.30 -38.25
C LEU A 212 18.41 5.83 -37.85
N GLY A 213 17.47 5.92 -38.79
CA GLY A 213 16.06 6.25 -38.53
C GLY A 213 15.38 5.20 -37.65
N LEU A 214 15.64 3.91 -37.89
CA LEU A 214 15.16 2.81 -37.04
C LEU A 214 15.78 2.86 -35.64
N ALA A 215 17.08 3.12 -35.54
CA ALA A 215 17.78 3.27 -34.26
C ALA A 215 17.20 4.45 -33.46
N TYR A 216 16.92 5.56 -34.13
CA TYR A 216 16.25 6.71 -33.53
C TYR A 216 14.83 6.38 -33.03
N ALA A 217 14.03 5.68 -33.84
CA ALA A 217 12.64 5.31 -33.54
C ALA A 217 12.49 4.17 -32.51
N SER A 218 13.56 3.44 -32.22
CA SER A 218 13.58 2.36 -31.22
C SER A 218 13.30 2.89 -29.81
N TYR A 219 12.74 2.04 -28.94
CA TYR A 219 12.38 2.42 -27.58
C TYR A 219 13.64 2.50 -26.69
N GLY A 220 14.01 3.73 -26.31
CA GLY A 220 15.14 4.04 -25.43
C GLY A 220 14.73 4.54 -24.04
N GLY A 221 13.55 4.18 -23.52
CA GLY A 221 12.99 4.70 -22.27
C GLY A 221 11.85 5.70 -22.48
N TRP A 222 11.49 6.47 -21.45
CA TRP A 222 10.32 7.38 -21.42
C TRP A 222 10.38 8.53 -22.44
N SER A 223 11.54 8.81 -23.03
CA SER A 223 11.76 9.90 -23.98
C SER A 223 12.80 9.52 -25.03
N ARG A 224 12.39 9.48 -26.31
CA ARG A 224 13.28 9.14 -27.43
C ARG A 224 14.34 10.21 -27.68
N TRP A 225 13.97 11.49 -27.60
CA TRP A 225 14.87 12.60 -27.90
C TRP A 225 16.00 12.73 -26.87
N LYS A 226 15.80 12.31 -25.62
CA LYS A 226 16.87 12.34 -24.60
C LYS A 226 17.94 11.29 -24.89
N ASN A 227 17.52 10.05 -25.18
CA ASN A 227 18.42 8.89 -25.19
C ASN A 227 18.91 8.50 -26.60
N ASN A 228 18.19 8.88 -27.66
CA ASN A 228 18.51 8.48 -29.05
C ASN A 228 18.98 9.66 -29.94
N SER A 229 19.17 10.85 -29.39
CA SER A 229 19.54 12.08 -30.13
C SER A 229 20.78 11.93 -31.01
N LYS A 230 21.76 11.10 -30.61
CA LYS A 230 22.97 10.83 -31.40
C LYS A 230 22.67 10.24 -32.79
N TYR A 231 21.62 9.42 -32.90
CA TYR A 231 21.21 8.81 -34.17
C TYR A 231 20.58 9.84 -35.08
N PHE A 232 19.73 10.71 -34.53
CA PHE A 232 19.14 11.82 -35.27
C PHE A 232 20.19 12.81 -35.75
N ALA A 233 21.22 13.10 -34.94
CA ALA A 233 22.36 13.90 -35.33
C ALA A 233 23.13 13.27 -36.50
N ALA A 234 23.34 11.95 -36.47
CA ALA A 234 23.99 11.22 -37.57
C ALA A 234 23.15 11.24 -38.87
N ILE A 235 21.81 11.20 -38.78
CA ILE A 235 20.93 11.41 -39.95
C ILE A 235 21.10 12.84 -40.47
N ALA A 236 21.04 13.85 -39.60
CA ALA A 236 21.14 15.26 -39.97
C ALA A 236 22.48 15.62 -40.64
N GLU A 237 23.57 14.98 -40.21
CA GLU A 237 24.90 15.13 -40.83
C GLU A 237 24.94 14.53 -42.25
N LYS A 238 24.26 13.40 -42.47
CA LYS A 238 24.26 12.68 -43.76
C LYS A 238 23.24 13.23 -44.76
N ASP A 239 22.03 13.54 -44.30
CA ASP A 239 20.93 14.08 -45.08
C ASP A 239 19.99 14.92 -44.20
N ARG A 240 20.22 16.24 -44.25
CA ARG A 240 19.42 17.23 -43.52
C ARG A 240 17.95 17.26 -43.94
N ALA A 241 17.63 16.97 -45.21
CA ALA A 241 16.25 16.99 -45.68
C ALA A 241 15.44 15.82 -45.09
N VAL A 242 16.05 14.64 -45.03
CA VAL A 242 15.45 13.46 -44.38
C VAL A 242 15.29 13.67 -42.87
N ALA A 243 16.26 14.31 -42.20
CA ALA A 243 16.15 14.67 -40.80
C ALA A 243 14.97 15.62 -40.53
N ASN A 244 14.78 16.66 -41.36
CA ASN A 244 13.65 17.59 -41.26
C ASN A 244 12.30 16.87 -41.40
N ILE A 245 12.17 15.98 -42.39
CA ILE A 245 10.93 15.21 -42.61
C ILE A 245 10.64 14.30 -41.41
N SER A 246 11.69 13.68 -40.85
CA SER A 246 11.57 12.77 -39.71
C SER A 246 11.16 13.50 -38.43
N LEU A 247 11.73 14.70 -38.18
CA LEU A 247 11.33 15.56 -37.07
C LEU A 247 9.86 15.98 -37.18
N LEU A 248 9.43 16.43 -38.36
CA LEU A 248 8.02 16.80 -38.62
C LEU A 248 7.07 15.62 -38.39
N LYS A 249 7.43 14.44 -38.91
CA LYS A 249 6.65 13.22 -38.73
C LYS A 249 6.50 12.86 -37.26
N GLU A 250 7.57 12.98 -36.48
CA GLU A 250 7.53 12.65 -35.06
C GLU A 250 6.73 13.67 -34.24
N CYS A 251 6.88 14.97 -34.52
CA CYS A 251 6.02 16.00 -33.92
C CYS A 251 4.54 15.73 -34.24
N TYR A 252 4.22 15.30 -35.46
CA TYR A 252 2.86 14.94 -35.85
C TYR A 252 2.36 13.68 -35.13
N GLU A 253 3.16 12.61 -35.07
CA GLU A 253 2.84 11.38 -34.32
C GLU A 253 2.64 11.65 -32.83
N SER A 254 3.47 12.51 -32.23
CA SER A 254 3.33 12.95 -30.84
C SER A 254 2.04 13.74 -30.61
N CYS A 255 1.73 14.72 -31.47
CA CYS A 255 0.48 15.49 -31.39
C CYS A 255 -0.79 14.64 -31.60
N SER A 256 -0.72 13.60 -32.43
CA SER A 256 -1.85 12.71 -32.73
C SER A 256 -1.99 11.54 -31.76
N ALA A 257 -1.03 11.35 -30.84
CA ALA A 257 -1.09 10.31 -29.82
C ALA A 257 -2.15 10.62 -28.75
N SER A 258 -2.60 9.58 -28.05
CA SER A 258 -3.58 9.68 -26.96
C SER A 258 -3.13 10.56 -25.78
N THR A 259 -1.85 10.90 -25.71
CA THR A 259 -1.24 11.80 -24.71
C THR A 259 -1.34 13.27 -25.08
N GLY A 260 -1.96 13.62 -26.22
CA GLY A 260 -2.28 15.00 -26.59
C GLY A 260 -1.06 15.89 -26.87
N GLY A 261 0.05 15.31 -27.33
CA GLY A 261 1.24 16.08 -27.72
C GLY A 261 2.15 16.54 -26.59
N TYR A 262 2.05 15.97 -25.38
CA TYR A 262 2.95 16.26 -24.25
C TYR A 262 4.44 16.24 -24.62
N ASP A 263 4.83 15.32 -25.50
CA ASP A 263 6.22 15.11 -25.93
C ASP A 263 6.62 15.97 -27.12
N THR A 264 5.69 16.69 -27.76
CA THR A 264 5.97 17.49 -28.96
C THR A 264 6.95 18.65 -28.70
N PRO A 265 6.78 19.47 -27.63
CA PRO A 265 7.71 20.56 -27.36
C PRO A 265 9.17 20.09 -27.17
N PRO A 266 9.47 19.06 -26.36
CA PRO A 266 10.85 18.63 -26.21
C PRO A 266 11.42 17.90 -27.45
N VAL A 267 10.59 17.22 -28.25
CA VAL A 267 11.00 16.67 -29.58
C VAL A 267 11.42 17.81 -30.52
N ALA A 268 10.58 18.83 -30.65
CA ALA A 268 10.86 19.99 -31.50
C ALA A 268 12.12 20.73 -31.01
N ALA A 269 12.27 20.88 -29.70
CA ALA A 269 13.42 21.56 -29.10
C ALA A 269 14.74 20.84 -29.39
N ALA A 270 14.78 19.53 -29.14
CA ALA A 270 15.94 18.70 -29.42
C ALA A 270 16.27 18.67 -30.93
N GLY A 271 15.25 18.52 -31.78
CA GLY A 271 15.40 18.48 -33.24
C GLY A 271 15.99 19.77 -33.80
N LEU A 272 15.43 20.94 -33.42
CA LEU A 272 15.95 22.23 -33.85
C LEU A 272 17.36 22.50 -33.34
N ASN A 273 17.69 22.06 -32.12
CA ASN A 273 19.06 22.16 -31.61
C ASN A 273 20.04 21.34 -32.47
N ILE A 274 19.69 20.10 -32.81
CA ILE A 274 20.53 19.21 -33.64
C ILE A 274 20.69 19.75 -35.08
N LEU A 275 19.65 20.40 -35.62
CA LEU A 275 19.68 21.03 -36.94
C LEU A 275 20.40 22.39 -36.94
N ASN A 276 20.94 22.86 -35.80
CA ASN A 276 21.52 24.19 -35.60
C ASN A 276 20.52 25.34 -35.89
N GLU A 277 19.25 25.15 -35.55
CA GLU A 277 18.13 26.07 -35.74
C GLU A 277 17.49 26.49 -34.39
N SER A 278 18.24 26.43 -33.29
CA SER A 278 17.77 26.79 -31.95
C SER A 278 17.18 28.20 -31.84
N HIS A 279 17.59 29.13 -32.71
CA HIS A 279 17.01 30.47 -32.81
C HIS A 279 15.52 30.47 -33.20
N MET A 280 14.99 29.38 -33.76
CA MET A 280 13.58 29.24 -34.13
C MET A 280 12.69 28.79 -32.96
N LEU A 281 13.28 28.38 -31.82
CA LEU A 281 12.52 27.84 -30.69
C LEU A 281 11.52 28.82 -30.11
N GLU A 282 11.90 30.09 -30.03
CA GLU A 282 11.01 31.16 -29.53
C GLU A 282 9.78 31.30 -30.43
N ALA A 283 9.95 31.27 -31.75
CA ALA A 283 8.85 31.34 -32.70
C ALA A 283 7.93 30.10 -32.59
N VAL A 284 8.51 28.90 -32.54
CA VAL A 284 7.75 27.64 -32.41
C VAL A 284 6.98 27.60 -31.08
N PHE A 285 7.58 28.06 -29.99
CA PHE A 285 6.93 28.13 -28.69
C PHE A 285 5.76 29.13 -28.69
N ASN A 286 5.95 30.31 -29.29
CA ASN A 286 4.90 31.31 -29.43
C ASN A 286 3.74 30.81 -30.32
N ASP A 287 4.03 30.09 -31.40
CA ASP A 287 3.02 29.46 -32.26
C ASP A 287 2.26 28.36 -31.51
N PHE A 288 2.95 27.54 -30.71
CA PHE A 288 2.33 26.53 -29.86
C PHE A 288 1.40 27.16 -28.82
N LEU A 289 1.85 28.22 -28.11
CA LEU A 289 1.00 28.95 -27.17
C LEU A 289 -0.23 29.54 -27.85
N THR A 290 -0.07 30.16 -29.02
CA THR A 290 -1.17 30.69 -29.83
C THR A 290 -2.15 29.58 -30.23
N HIS A 291 -1.65 28.40 -30.58
CA HIS A 291 -2.48 27.23 -30.87
C HIS A 291 -3.24 26.74 -29.63
N CYS A 292 -2.57 26.60 -28.49
CA CYS A 292 -3.21 26.25 -27.21
C CYS A 292 -4.32 27.26 -26.86
N GLU A 293 -4.04 28.56 -26.91
CA GLU A 293 -5.03 29.63 -26.73
C GLU A 293 -6.22 29.49 -27.69
N SER A 294 -5.96 29.15 -28.96
CA SER A 294 -7.01 28.90 -29.95
C SER A 294 -7.86 27.67 -29.61
N MET A 295 -7.27 26.61 -29.05
CA MET A 295 -8.02 25.43 -28.58
C MET A 295 -8.85 25.77 -27.34
N PHE A 296 -8.31 26.54 -26.40
CA PHE A 296 -9.07 27.04 -25.24
C PHE A 296 -10.23 27.94 -25.65
N SER A 297 -10.09 28.69 -26.74
CA SER A 297 -11.18 29.52 -27.29
C SER A 297 -12.38 28.70 -27.81
N GLN A 298 -12.18 27.41 -28.07
CA GLN A 298 -13.23 26.48 -28.53
C GLN A 298 -13.90 25.71 -27.40
N LEU A 299 -13.42 25.83 -26.15
CA LEU A 299 -14.05 25.16 -25.01
C LEU A 299 -15.45 25.76 -24.75
N PRO A 300 -16.44 24.92 -24.36
CA PRO A 300 -17.76 25.40 -23.99
C PRO A 300 -17.65 26.50 -22.92
N GLU A 301 -18.50 27.53 -23.00
CA GLU A 301 -18.55 28.63 -22.01
C GLU A 301 -19.00 28.19 -20.59
N GLY A 302 -19.08 26.89 -20.32
CA GLY A 302 -19.41 26.32 -19.02
C GLY A 302 -18.39 26.68 -17.94
N SER A 303 -18.88 26.78 -16.69
CA SER A 303 -18.12 27.18 -15.50
C SER A 303 -16.93 26.27 -15.17
N ASP A 304 -16.92 25.03 -15.68
CA ASP A 304 -15.99 23.98 -15.26
C ASP A 304 -14.53 24.28 -15.63
N TYR A 305 -14.31 25.16 -16.62
CA TYR A 305 -12.98 25.59 -17.08
C TYR A 305 -12.73 27.10 -16.87
N ALA A 306 -13.59 27.78 -16.10
CA ALA A 306 -13.43 29.21 -15.84
C ALA A 306 -12.13 29.53 -15.09
N TRP A 307 -11.63 28.58 -14.30
CA TRP A 307 -10.37 28.70 -13.56
C TRP A 307 -9.15 28.81 -14.49
N LEU A 308 -9.14 28.08 -15.62
CA LEU A 308 -8.09 28.18 -16.64
C LEU A 308 -8.07 29.54 -17.33
N LYS A 309 -9.26 30.13 -17.59
CA LYS A 309 -9.38 31.48 -18.16
C LYS A 309 -8.95 32.58 -17.18
N ASN A 310 -9.03 32.30 -15.87
CA ASN A 310 -8.58 33.19 -14.80
C ASN A 310 -7.15 32.90 -14.34
N TYR A 311 -6.41 32.05 -15.06
CA TYR A 311 -4.99 31.78 -14.80
C TYR A 311 -4.15 33.02 -15.15
N ALA A 312 -4.20 34.01 -14.27
CA ALA A 312 -3.23 35.08 -14.20
C ALA A 312 -2.22 34.67 -13.13
N GLY A 313 -0.92 34.64 -13.45
CA GLY A 313 0.21 34.27 -12.58
C GLY A 313 0.36 35.15 -11.34
N SER A 314 -0.67 35.18 -10.51
CA SER A 314 -0.70 35.74 -9.18
C SER A 314 0.12 34.84 -8.26
N SER A 315 0.80 35.44 -7.29
CA SER A 315 1.55 34.73 -6.25
C SER A 315 0.59 33.87 -5.44
N PHE A 316 0.34 32.64 -5.89
CA PHE A 316 -0.42 31.68 -5.11
C PHE A 316 0.37 31.36 -3.84
N ASP A 317 -0.36 31.27 -2.72
CA ASP A 317 0.18 30.74 -1.49
C ASP A 317 0.48 29.26 -1.70
N GLU A 318 1.77 28.93 -1.81
CA GLU A 318 2.29 27.58 -2.02
C GLU A 318 1.69 26.58 -1.02
N ASN A 319 1.59 26.97 0.26
CA ASN A 319 1.06 26.13 1.31
C ASN A 319 -0.43 25.81 1.08
N GLN A 320 -1.21 26.77 0.58
CA GLN A 320 -2.61 26.55 0.22
C GLN A 320 -2.75 25.61 -0.97
N LEU A 321 -1.88 25.73 -1.98
CA LEU A 321 -1.88 24.84 -3.13
C LEU A 321 -1.57 23.40 -2.72
N ILE A 322 -0.51 23.20 -1.91
CA ILE A 322 -0.12 21.88 -1.40
C ILE A 322 -1.25 21.27 -0.57
N LEU A 323 -1.87 22.05 0.33
CA LEU A 323 -2.97 21.58 1.16
C LEU A 323 -4.19 21.19 0.33
N GLN A 324 -4.57 22.03 -0.63
CA GLN A 324 -5.72 21.77 -1.49
C GLN A 324 -5.50 20.51 -2.33
N PHE A 325 -4.30 20.37 -2.92
CA PHE A 325 -3.89 19.17 -3.64
C PHE A 325 -3.96 17.92 -2.75
N SER A 326 -3.38 17.98 -1.54
CA SER A 326 -3.39 16.85 -0.59
C SER A 326 -4.80 16.44 -0.17
N ILE A 327 -5.71 17.42 -0.01
CA ILE A 327 -7.13 17.18 0.30
C ILE A 327 -7.87 16.57 -0.90
N GLU A 328 -7.55 16.98 -2.12
CA GLU A 328 -8.14 16.42 -3.34
C GLU A 328 -7.68 14.98 -3.58
N GLU A 329 -6.41 14.69 -3.30
CA GLU A 329 -5.86 13.33 -3.36
C GLU A 329 -6.50 12.38 -2.33
N LEU A 330 -7.18 12.88 -1.29
CA LEU A 330 -8.06 12.03 -0.46
C LEU A 330 -9.24 11.45 -1.26
N ASN A 331 -9.47 11.83 -2.50
CA ASN A 331 -10.43 11.17 -3.38
C ASN A 331 -9.82 10.01 -4.20
N THR A 332 -8.54 9.69 -4.03
CA THR A 332 -7.90 8.53 -4.67
C THR A 332 -8.60 7.21 -4.32
N PRO A 333 -8.83 6.29 -5.28
CA PRO A 333 -9.43 4.99 -4.98
C PRO A 333 -8.46 4.06 -4.24
N GLU A 334 -7.14 4.28 -4.32
CA GLU A 334 -6.11 3.44 -3.68
C GLU A 334 -6.18 3.52 -2.15
N ILE A 335 -6.31 2.36 -1.50
CA ILE A 335 -6.50 2.27 -0.04
C ILE A 335 -5.23 2.69 0.70
N ASP A 336 -4.07 2.10 0.39
CA ASP A 336 -2.81 2.38 1.10
C ASP A 336 -2.38 3.84 0.95
N HIS A 337 -2.44 4.38 -0.27
CA HIS A 337 -2.17 5.79 -0.53
C HIS A 337 -3.00 6.72 0.34
N SER A 338 -4.31 6.47 0.43
CA SER A 338 -5.19 7.28 1.27
C SER A 338 -4.87 7.18 2.77
N LYS A 339 -4.44 6.01 3.25
CA LYS A 339 -4.05 5.82 4.65
C LYS A 339 -2.85 6.70 5.01
N ARG A 340 -1.86 6.77 4.11
CA ARG A 340 -0.69 7.63 4.24
C ARG A 340 -1.05 9.12 4.21
N LEU A 341 -1.89 9.54 3.26
CA LEU A 341 -2.38 10.93 3.17
C LEU A 341 -3.18 11.38 4.39
N ILE A 342 -4.06 10.53 4.94
CA ILE A 342 -4.80 10.83 6.18
C ILE A 342 -3.83 11.09 7.33
N ARG A 343 -2.80 10.25 7.48
CA ARG A 343 -1.77 10.41 8.52
C ARG A 343 -0.99 11.72 8.34
N ALA A 344 -0.61 12.05 7.10
CA ALA A 344 0.06 13.30 6.77
C ALA A 344 -0.81 14.52 7.13
N LEU A 345 -2.08 14.51 6.74
CA LEU A 345 -3.00 15.63 6.98
C LEU A 345 -3.36 15.80 8.46
N VAL A 346 -3.45 14.72 9.24
CA VAL A 346 -3.55 14.82 10.71
C VAL A 346 -2.33 15.53 11.27
N ARG A 347 -1.11 15.12 10.88
CA ARG A 347 0.13 15.76 11.34
C ARG A 347 0.20 17.23 10.93
N LEU A 348 -0.12 17.54 9.67
CA LEU A 348 -0.14 18.91 9.17
C LEU A 348 -1.18 19.77 9.92
N ALA A 349 -2.34 19.20 10.26
CA ALA A 349 -3.37 19.89 11.04
C ALA A 349 -2.93 20.16 12.48
N VAL A 350 -2.11 19.29 13.08
CA VAL A 350 -1.51 19.52 14.41
C VAL A 350 -0.39 20.56 14.33
N ALA A 351 0.45 20.50 13.29
CA ALA A 351 1.61 21.38 13.14
C ALA A 351 1.24 22.80 12.66
N ARG A 352 0.16 22.95 11.87
CA ARG A 352 -0.31 24.21 11.27
C ARG A 352 -1.83 24.40 11.42
N PRO A 353 -2.38 24.37 12.65
CA PRO A 353 -3.82 24.28 12.89
C PRO A 353 -4.63 25.45 12.32
N GLU A 354 -4.13 26.68 12.47
CA GLU A 354 -4.84 27.89 12.05
C GLU A 354 -5.02 28.00 10.53
N ASN A 355 -4.17 27.34 9.73
CA ASN A 355 -4.27 27.32 8.27
C ASN A 355 -4.98 26.06 7.77
N THR A 356 -4.70 24.91 8.38
CA THR A 356 -5.11 23.60 7.86
C THR A 356 -6.53 23.21 8.27
N ILE A 357 -6.88 23.37 9.55
CA ILE A 357 -8.18 22.93 10.10
C ILE A 357 -9.35 23.68 9.45
N PRO A 358 -9.33 25.01 9.25
CA PRO A 358 -10.44 25.70 8.60
C PRO A 358 -10.74 25.17 7.19
N VAL A 359 -9.71 24.82 6.41
CA VAL A 359 -9.85 24.27 5.06
C VAL A 359 -10.44 22.86 5.12
N ILE A 360 -9.94 22.00 6.01
CA ILE A 360 -10.48 20.64 6.24
C ILE A 360 -11.96 20.72 6.63
N VAL A 361 -12.32 21.56 7.60
CA VAL A 361 -13.72 21.73 8.05
C VAL A 361 -14.59 22.24 6.91
N SER A 362 -14.14 23.26 6.17
CA SER A 362 -14.86 23.81 5.01
C SER A 362 -15.12 22.75 3.94
N LYS A 363 -14.09 21.98 3.57
CA LYS A 363 -14.22 20.88 2.61
C LYS A 363 -15.15 19.78 3.12
N THR A 364 -15.08 19.44 4.40
CA THR A 364 -15.95 18.42 5.01
C THR A 364 -17.43 18.78 4.85
N LEU A 365 -17.79 20.05 4.94
CA LEU A 365 -19.18 20.52 4.79
C LEU A 365 -19.74 20.38 3.37
N SER A 366 -18.89 20.37 2.34
CA SER A 366 -19.29 20.27 0.94
C SER A 366 -18.97 18.92 0.30
N ALA A 367 -18.24 18.06 1.01
CA ALA A 367 -17.82 16.74 0.57
C ALA A 367 -18.93 15.68 0.67
N SER A 368 -18.84 14.65 -0.16
CA SER A 368 -19.65 13.43 -0.12
C SER A 368 -18.78 12.19 -0.35
N GLY A 369 -19.36 10.98 -0.28
CA GLY A 369 -18.65 9.74 -0.59
C GLY A 369 -17.36 9.52 0.22
N ARG A 370 -16.30 9.03 -0.44
CA ARG A 370 -15.04 8.68 0.24
C ARG A 370 -14.34 9.87 0.88
N ILE A 371 -14.33 11.03 0.23
CA ILE A 371 -13.59 12.19 0.71
C ILE A 371 -14.19 12.70 2.03
N LEU A 372 -15.52 12.72 2.15
CA LEU A 372 -16.21 13.03 3.41
C LEU A 372 -15.78 12.06 4.52
N ARG A 373 -15.79 10.74 4.25
CA ARG A 373 -15.43 9.75 5.26
C ARG A 373 -13.98 9.90 5.73
N ARG A 374 -13.04 10.14 4.81
CA ARG A 374 -11.62 10.33 5.13
C ARG A 374 -11.36 11.63 5.89
N LEU A 375 -12.04 12.73 5.54
CA LEU A 375 -11.97 13.98 6.30
C LEU A 375 -12.54 13.82 7.72
N LEU A 376 -13.62 13.04 7.90
CA LEU A 376 -14.15 12.72 9.22
C LEU A 376 -13.17 11.89 10.06
N MET A 377 -12.35 11.02 9.45
CA MET A 377 -11.27 10.31 10.17
C MET A 377 -10.23 11.28 10.73
N ILE A 378 -9.83 12.26 9.92
CA ILE A 378 -8.88 13.29 10.33
C ILE A 378 -9.46 14.09 11.50
N LEU A 379 -10.70 14.58 11.37
CA LEU A 379 -11.36 15.35 12.42
C LEU A 379 -11.61 14.54 13.69
N LEU A 380 -11.98 13.26 13.59
CA LEU A 380 -12.14 12.38 14.75
C LEU A 380 -10.81 12.19 15.48
N THR A 381 -9.72 12.03 14.74
CA THR A 381 -8.37 11.88 15.33
C THR A 381 -7.91 13.14 16.04
N LEU A 382 -8.14 14.31 15.42
CA LEU A 382 -7.88 15.61 16.06
C LEU A 382 -8.73 15.79 17.31
N ALA A 383 -10.01 15.38 17.28
CA ALA A 383 -10.88 15.48 18.45
C ALA A 383 -10.39 14.62 19.61
N THR A 384 -9.92 13.40 19.36
CA THR A 384 -9.43 12.48 20.41
C THR A 384 -8.13 12.96 21.06
N HIS A 385 -7.16 13.44 20.27
CA HIS A 385 -5.82 13.77 20.81
C HIS A 385 -5.61 15.26 21.07
N ASN A 386 -6.25 16.13 20.29
CA ASN A 386 -6.11 17.59 20.38
C ASN A 386 -7.48 18.30 20.29
N PRO A 387 -8.45 17.97 21.17
CA PRO A 387 -9.82 18.49 21.14
C PRO A 387 -9.92 20.02 21.13
N ASP A 388 -8.99 20.71 21.79
CA ASP A 388 -8.92 22.18 21.84
C ASP A 388 -8.84 22.83 20.46
N LEU A 389 -8.20 22.17 19.49
CA LEU A 389 -8.04 22.67 18.12
C LEU A 389 -9.38 22.77 17.38
N LEU A 390 -10.40 22.01 17.79
CA LEU A 390 -11.71 21.97 17.14
C LEU A 390 -12.77 22.84 17.83
N VAL A 391 -12.47 23.43 18.99
CA VAL A 391 -13.41 24.25 19.77
C VAL A 391 -14.01 25.39 18.96
N LYS A 392 -13.19 26.08 18.14
CA LYS A 392 -13.63 27.18 17.27
C LYS A 392 -14.55 26.72 16.13
N HIS A 393 -14.57 25.42 15.84
CA HIS A 393 -15.25 24.84 14.68
C HIS A 393 -16.55 24.10 15.02
N GLN A 394 -16.91 23.96 16.31
CA GLN A 394 -18.11 23.22 16.76
C GLN A 394 -19.41 23.65 16.05
N LYS A 395 -19.60 24.95 15.78
CA LYS A 395 -20.78 25.48 15.04
C LYS A 395 -20.83 25.08 13.57
N ALA A 396 -19.66 24.93 12.94
CA ALA A 396 -19.60 24.44 11.57
C ALA A 396 -19.95 22.95 11.55
N LEU A 397 -19.35 22.17 12.46
CA LEU A 397 -19.52 20.71 12.52
C LEU A 397 -20.97 20.27 12.76
N ILE A 398 -21.76 21.00 13.56
CA ILE A 398 -23.17 20.62 13.78
C ILE A 398 -24.03 20.63 12.52
N LYS A 399 -23.62 21.32 11.44
CA LYS A 399 -24.35 21.28 10.17
C LYS A 399 -24.35 19.88 9.53
N LEU A 400 -23.31 19.09 9.80
CA LEU A 400 -23.20 17.72 9.33
C LEU A 400 -24.20 16.79 10.03
N LEU A 401 -24.71 17.15 11.21
CA LEU A 401 -25.75 16.38 11.89
C LEU A 401 -27.09 16.39 11.14
N ASP A 402 -27.31 17.37 10.25
CA ASP A 402 -28.53 17.45 9.45
C ASP A 402 -28.52 16.45 8.27
N LEU A 403 -27.36 15.89 7.90
CA LEU A 403 -27.27 14.84 6.88
C LEU A 403 -27.90 13.54 7.40
N GLU A 404 -28.76 12.90 6.61
CA GLU A 404 -29.41 11.61 6.93
C GLU A 404 -28.46 10.41 6.73
N ASN A 405 -27.27 10.50 7.32
CA ASN A 405 -26.21 9.52 7.17
C ASN A 405 -25.69 9.08 8.55
N PHE A 406 -25.88 7.80 8.88
CA PHE A 406 -25.56 7.29 10.23
C PHE A 406 -24.09 7.47 10.59
N PHE A 407 -23.19 7.10 9.68
CA PHE A 407 -21.75 7.20 9.89
C PHE A 407 -21.31 8.66 10.17
N CYS A 408 -21.80 9.60 9.35
CA CYS A 408 -21.51 11.02 9.51
C CYS A 408 -22.01 11.55 10.86
N ARG A 409 -23.29 11.29 11.20
CA ARG A 409 -23.88 11.73 12.47
C ARG A 409 -23.14 11.18 13.67
N GLN A 410 -22.83 9.88 13.69
CA GLN A 410 -22.08 9.28 14.79
C GLN A 410 -20.67 9.86 14.92
N SER A 411 -19.94 9.99 13.80
CA SER A 411 -18.60 10.58 13.80
C SER A 411 -18.60 11.99 14.41
N VAL A 412 -19.56 12.83 14.02
CA VAL A 412 -19.69 14.20 14.55
C VAL A 412 -20.12 14.22 16.01
N LEU A 413 -21.01 13.32 16.44
CA LEU A 413 -21.36 13.18 17.86
C LEU A 413 -20.14 12.80 18.70
N HIS A 414 -19.32 11.86 18.23
CA HIS A 414 -18.07 11.49 18.91
C HIS A 414 -17.06 12.64 18.94
N ILE A 415 -16.86 13.36 17.82
CA ILE A 415 -16.01 14.56 17.77
C ILE A 415 -16.46 15.59 18.81
N LEU A 416 -17.76 15.92 18.85
CA LEU A 416 -18.29 16.93 19.76
C LEU A 416 -18.23 16.49 21.23
N ARG A 417 -18.32 15.19 21.52
CA ARG A 417 -18.10 14.65 22.87
C ARG A 417 -16.68 14.91 23.36
N TYR A 418 -15.66 14.57 22.58
CA TYR A 418 -14.27 14.86 22.96
C TYR A 418 -14.00 16.36 23.08
N VAL A 419 -14.54 17.18 22.17
CA VAL A 419 -14.44 18.65 22.29
C VAL A 419 -15.06 19.15 23.60
N SER A 420 -16.20 18.57 24.01
CA SER A 420 -16.90 18.95 25.25
C SER A 420 -16.12 18.66 26.53
N GLU A 421 -15.21 17.68 26.50
CA GLU A 421 -14.33 17.35 27.63
C GLU A 421 -13.27 18.44 27.86
N SER A 422 -12.92 19.20 26.81
CA SER A 422 -11.92 20.27 26.89
C SER A 422 -12.54 21.65 27.15
N LEU A 423 -13.60 21.99 26.41
CA LEU A 423 -14.36 23.21 26.65
C LEU A 423 -15.87 22.93 26.52
N PRO A 424 -16.72 23.45 27.43
CA PRO A 424 -18.17 23.31 27.31
C PRO A 424 -18.69 23.75 25.94
N LEU A 425 -19.53 22.90 25.34
CA LEU A 425 -20.16 23.19 24.06
C LEU A 425 -21.10 24.39 24.16
N GLU A 426 -21.18 25.17 23.09
CA GLU A 426 -22.13 26.28 23.00
C GLU A 426 -23.58 25.78 23.08
N THR A 427 -24.50 26.58 23.63
CA THR A 427 -25.90 26.18 23.86
C THR A 427 -26.62 25.72 22.59
N SER A 428 -26.35 26.35 21.45
CA SER A 428 -26.91 25.93 20.15
C SER A 428 -26.40 24.56 19.72
N VAL A 429 -25.13 24.24 20.02
CA VAL A 429 -24.50 22.95 19.72
C VAL A 429 -25.09 21.87 20.61
N VAL A 430 -25.18 22.12 21.93
CA VAL A 430 -25.81 21.20 22.89
C VAL A 430 -27.25 20.86 22.47
N THR A 431 -28.02 21.85 22.06
CA THR A 431 -29.41 21.65 21.60
C THR A 431 -29.48 20.73 20.38
N SER A 432 -28.58 20.92 19.40
CA SER A 432 -28.50 20.07 18.22
C SER A 432 -28.08 18.64 18.55
N VAL A 433 -27.06 18.46 19.40
CA VAL A 433 -26.60 17.14 19.87
C VAL A 433 -27.73 16.39 20.56
N GLN A 434 -28.39 17.02 21.54
CA GLN A 434 -29.50 16.42 22.27
C GLN A 434 -30.68 16.06 21.36
N ARG A 435 -30.94 16.84 20.30
CA ARG A 435 -31.97 16.53 19.31
C ARG A 435 -31.66 15.20 18.60
N ILE A 436 -30.43 15.00 18.12
CA ILE A 436 -30.04 13.77 17.43
C ILE A 436 -30.01 12.57 18.39
N GLU A 437 -29.44 12.74 19.59
CA GLU A 437 -29.42 11.67 20.60
C GLU A 437 -30.83 11.22 21.00
N ARG A 438 -31.80 12.15 21.04
CA ARG A 438 -33.22 11.82 21.25
C ARG A 438 -33.83 11.06 20.07
N GLN A 439 -33.46 11.38 18.83
CA GLN A 439 -33.92 10.64 17.64
C GLN A 439 -33.45 9.19 17.64
N TYR A 440 -32.25 8.93 18.15
CA TYR A 440 -31.71 7.57 18.30
C TYR A 440 -32.12 6.88 19.60
N SER A 441 -32.92 7.53 20.44
CA SER A 441 -33.38 6.99 21.70
C SER A 441 -34.52 5.98 21.51
N ALA A 442 -34.50 4.90 22.30
CA ALA A 442 -35.59 3.92 22.36
C ALA A 442 -36.97 4.49 22.77
N ILE A 443 -37.03 5.77 23.18
CA ILE A 443 -38.22 6.44 23.69
C ILE A 443 -39.21 6.82 22.57
N ILE A 444 -38.75 7.08 21.35
CA ILE A 444 -39.61 7.48 20.20
C ILE A 444 -40.00 6.23 19.40
N SER A 445 -41.29 6.04 19.10
CA SER A 445 -41.82 4.78 18.55
C SER A 445 -42.51 4.90 17.20
N HIS A 446 -42.07 4.10 16.23
CA HIS A 446 -42.82 3.77 15.01
C HIS A 446 -43.07 2.25 14.94
N SER A 447 -44.23 1.79 15.42
CA SER A 447 -44.53 0.35 15.61
C SER A 447 -44.75 -0.47 14.32
N THR A 448 -44.52 0.11 13.14
CA THR A 448 -44.89 -0.47 11.84
C THR A 448 -43.75 -0.59 10.85
N TYR A 449 -42.52 -0.15 11.18
CA TYR A 449 -41.40 -0.23 10.25
C TYR A 449 -41.00 -1.68 9.99
N ARG A 450 -40.92 -2.06 8.72
CA ARG A 450 -40.50 -3.39 8.26
C ARG A 450 -39.57 -3.21 7.08
N MET A 451 -38.44 -3.90 7.11
CA MET A 451 -37.53 -4.00 5.97
C MET A 451 -37.87 -5.25 5.16
N SER A 452 -37.74 -5.16 3.84
CA SER A 452 -37.71 -6.34 2.98
C SER A 452 -36.58 -7.28 3.42
N SER A 453 -36.63 -8.56 3.08
CA SER A 453 -35.61 -9.55 3.49
C SER A 453 -35.28 -10.55 2.38
N SER A 454 -35.56 -10.19 1.13
CA SER A 454 -35.51 -11.11 0.00
C SER A 454 -34.71 -10.50 -1.15
N PRO A 455 -33.39 -10.28 -0.98
CA PRO A 455 -32.55 -9.76 -2.06
C PRO A 455 -32.56 -10.75 -3.23
N SER A 456 -32.46 -10.26 -4.45
CA SER A 456 -32.33 -11.13 -5.61
C SER A 456 -31.02 -11.92 -5.52
N ALA A 457 -31.04 -13.20 -5.91
CA ALA A 457 -29.84 -14.04 -5.91
C ALA A 457 -28.74 -13.47 -6.81
N THR A 458 -29.14 -12.80 -7.90
CA THR A 458 -28.26 -12.09 -8.82
C THR A 458 -27.57 -10.91 -8.16
N PHE A 459 -28.31 -10.05 -7.45
CA PHE A 459 -27.74 -8.91 -6.75
C PHE A 459 -26.85 -9.33 -5.59
N LEU A 460 -27.27 -10.34 -4.81
CA LEU A 460 -26.47 -10.88 -3.71
C LEU A 460 -25.09 -11.38 -4.20
N SER A 461 -25.06 -12.13 -5.31
CA SER A 461 -23.82 -12.60 -5.93
C SER A 461 -22.97 -11.45 -6.47
N PHE A 462 -23.63 -10.46 -7.07
CA PHE A 462 -22.98 -9.26 -7.58
C PHE A 462 -22.31 -8.45 -6.45
N LEU A 463 -23.04 -8.14 -5.38
CA LEU A 463 -22.54 -7.40 -4.23
C LEU A 463 -21.31 -8.08 -3.63
N LYS A 464 -21.40 -9.38 -3.35
CA LYS A 464 -20.28 -10.17 -2.78
C LYS A 464 -19.03 -10.17 -3.64
N ARG A 465 -19.17 -10.12 -4.96
CA ARG A 465 -18.03 -10.18 -5.90
C ARG A 465 -17.36 -8.83 -6.12
N HIS A 466 -18.11 -7.74 -5.93
CA HIS A 466 -17.70 -6.40 -6.37
C HIS A 466 -17.57 -5.38 -5.24
N THR A 467 -17.71 -5.82 -3.99
CA THR A 467 -17.38 -5.06 -2.77
C THR A 467 -16.13 -5.63 -2.12
N LEU A 468 -15.53 -4.85 -1.21
CA LEU A 468 -14.41 -5.31 -0.39
C LEU A 468 -14.82 -6.53 0.45
N PHE A 469 -13.86 -7.41 0.72
CA PHE A 469 -14.11 -8.74 1.28
C PHE A 469 -14.79 -8.72 2.66
N ASP A 470 -14.57 -7.69 3.48
CA ASP A 470 -15.23 -7.55 4.79
C ASP A 470 -16.62 -6.88 4.72
N PHE A 471 -17.01 -6.27 3.58
CA PHE A 471 -18.25 -5.48 3.48
C PHE A 471 -19.49 -6.35 3.73
N PHE A 472 -19.55 -7.54 3.14
CA PHE A 472 -20.70 -8.42 3.31
C PHE A 472 -20.84 -8.93 4.76
N ASP A 473 -19.72 -9.19 5.42
CA ASP A 473 -19.69 -9.65 6.81
C ASP A 473 -20.07 -8.51 7.77
N GLN A 474 -19.66 -7.27 7.46
CA GLN A 474 -20.11 -6.05 8.14
C GLN A 474 -21.63 -5.86 8.04
N VAL A 475 -22.22 -6.00 6.84
CA VAL A 475 -23.68 -5.92 6.65
C VAL A 475 -24.38 -7.02 7.45
N SER A 476 -23.87 -8.26 7.40
CA SER A 476 -24.44 -9.40 8.13
C SER A 476 -24.37 -9.21 9.65
N LEU A 477 -23.30 -8.63 10.18
CA LEU A 477 -23.20 -8.28 11.61
C LEU A 477 -24.16 -7.13 11.97
N THR A 478 -24.28 -6.12 11.11
CA THR A 478 -25.22 -5.01 11.30
C THR A 478 -26.67 -5.53 11.40
N GLU A 479 -27.07 -6.47 10.54
CA GLU A 479 -28.39 -7.13 10.60
C GLU A 479 -28.62 -7.84 11.94
N ARG A 480 -27.61 -8.55 12.45
CA ARG A 480 -27.66 -9.22 13.77
C ARG A 480 -27.82 -8.22 14.91
N VAL A 481 -27.07 -7.12 14.90
CA VAL A 481 -27.16 -6.06 15.91
C VAL A 481 -28.54 -5.38 15.88
N LEU A 482 -29.07 -5.11 14.69
CA LEU A 482 -30.43 -4.57 14.49
C LEU A 482 -31.54 -5.58 14.83
N LYS A 483 -31.22 -6.88 14.94
CA LYS A 483 -32.17 -7.98 15.11
C LYS A 483 -33.20 -8.06 13.97
N VAL A 484 -32.78 -7.73 12.75
CA VAL A 484 -33.58 -7.91 11.53
C VAL A 484 -33.29 -9.27 10.89
N ARG A 485 -34.08 -9.66 9.89
CA ARG A 485 -33.86 -10.92 9.18
C ARG A 485 -32.58 -10.83 8.34
N PRO A 486 -31.79 -11.92 8.24
CA PRO A 486 -30.64 -11.95 7.35
C PRO A 486 -31.03 -11.60 5.90
N GLY A 487 -30.24 -10.75 5.25
CA GLY A 487 -30.48 -10.23 3.91
C GLY A 487 -31.39 -9.00 3.83
N SER A 488 -31.91 -8.50 4.96
CA SER A 488 -32.75 -7.29 4.98
C SER A 488 -32.03 -6.03 4.53
N LEU A 489 -30.80 -5.80 4.97
CA LEU A 489 -30.03 -4.63 4.56
C LEU A 489 -29.58 -4.78 3.10
N VAL A 490 -29.22 -6.00 2.67
CA VAL A 490 -28.87 -6.26 1.26
C VAL A 490 -30.07 -5.97 0.34
N SER A 491 -31.28 -6.42 0.72
CA SER A 491 -32.51 -6.15 -0.03
C SER A 491 -32.81 -4.65 -0.09
N ALA A 492 -32.61 -3.92 1.01
CA ALA A 492 -32.82 -2.48 1.04
C ALA A 492 -31.80 -1.73 0.17
N ILE A 493 -30.53 -2.16 0.16
CA ILE A 493 -29.51 -1.59 -0.75
C ILE A 493 -29.96 -1.80 -2.21
N GLU A 494 -30.39 -3.00 -2.57
CA GLU A 494 -30.89 -3.32 -3.91
C GLU A 494 -32.06 -2.42 -4.33
N GLU A 495 -33.08 -2.31 -3.47
CA GLU A 495 -34.26 -1.48 -3.71
C GLU A 495 -33.89 0.01 -3.89
N CYS A 496 -33.00 0.53 -3.05
CA CYS A 496 -32.51 1.90 -3.14
C CYS A 496 -31.73 2.16 -4.44
N LEU A 497 -30.85 1.23 -4.85
CA LEU A 497 -30.10 1.36 -6.10
C LEU A 497 -31.04 1.34 -7.31
N TYR A 498 -32.00 0.42 -7.38
CA TYR A 498 -32.98 0.40 -8.47
C TYR A 498 -33.85 1.64 -8.53
N ALA A 499 -34.22 2.22 -7.38
CA ALA A 499 -34.93 3.50 -7.33
C ALA A 499 -34.10 4.67 -7.88
N GLN A 500 -32.78 4.55 -7.90
CA GLN A 500 -31.84 5.53 -8.49
C GLN A 500 -31.55 5.26 -9.98
N ASN A 501 -32.33 4.40 -10.65
CA ASN A 501 -32.10 3.93 -12.02
C ASN A 501 -30.75 3.21 -12.23
N TRP A 502 -30.24 2.56 -11.19
CA TRP A 502 -29.01 1.78 -11.29
C TRP A 502 -29.21 0.48 -12.09
N SER A 503 -28.21 0.13 -12.90
CA SER A 503 -28.18 -1.08 -13.73
C SER A 503 -26.93 -1.91 -13.43
N MET A 504 -27.13 -3.22 -13.21
CA MET A 504 -26.02 -4.15 -12.99
C MET A 504 -25.09 -4.28 -14.19
N ASP A 505 -25.62 -4.17 -15.42
CA ASP A 505 -24.82 -4.34 -16.64
C ASP A 505 -23.91 -3.13 -16.90
N GLU A 506 -24.42 -1.92 -16.64
CA GLU A 506 -23.63 -0.68 -16.68
C GLU A 506 -22.55 -0.70 -15.60
N GLU A 507 -22.91 -1.14 -14.38
CA GLU A 507 -21.98 -1.23 -13.26
C GLU A 507 -20.82 -2.19 -13.52
N ARG A 508 -21.07 -3.35 -14.16
CA ARG A 508 -20.00 -4.29 -14.54
C ARG A 508 -18.94 -3.62 -15.42
N SER A 509 -19.38 -2.76 -16.34
CA SER A 509 -18.49 -2.05 -17.24
C SER A 509 -17.69 -1.00 -16.48
N ARG A 510 -18.33 -0.27 -15.57
CA ARG A 510 -17.68 0.73 -14.70
C ARG A 510 -16.62 0.11 -13.79
N ILE A 511 -16.96 -0.96 -13.06
CA ILE A 511 -16.03 -1.66 -12.16
C ILE A 511 -14.80 -2.16 -12.93
N LYS A 512 -14.98 -2.66 -14.16
CA LYS A 512 -13.83 -3.07 -14.99
C LYS A 512 -12.90 -1.88 -15.28
N GLY A 513 -13.47 -0.69 -15.49
CA GLY A 513 -12.74 0.56 -15.61
C GLY A 513 -12.00 0.94 -14.32
N ASP A 514 -12.66 0.83 -13.16
CA ASP A 514 -12.05 1.15 -11.85
C ASP A 514 -10.78 0.33 -11.58
N TRP A 515 -10.75 -0.94 -11.97
CA TRP A 515 -9.58 -1.82 -11.77
C TRP A 515 -8.47 -1.61 -12.81
N TYR A 516 -8.73 -0.86 -13.89
CA TYR A 516 -7.73 -0.59 -14.92
C TYR A 516 -6.58 0.24 -14.33
N GLY A 517 -5.33 -0.20 -14.53
CA GLY A 517 -4.15 0.45 -13.95
C GLY A 517 -3.85 0.05 -12.49
N HIS A 518 -4.74 -0.67 -11.81
CA HIS A 518 -4.53 -1.17 -10.44
C HIS A 518 -4.30 -2.69 -10.37
N VAL A 519 -4.51 -3.38 -11.48
CA VAL A 519 -4.27 -4.82 -11.63
C VAL A 519 -3.12 -5.02 -12.62
N HIS A 520 -2.11 -5.80 -12.22
CA HIS A 520 -1.05 -6.19 -13.14
C HIS A 520 -1.64 -6.89 -14.37
N PRO A 521 -1.07 -6.75 -15.60
CA PRO A 521 -1.64 -7.35 -16.81
C PRO A 521 -1.88 -8.88 -16.74
N GLN A 522 -1.19 -9.59 -15.86
CA GLN A 522 -1.38 -11.04 -15.63
C GLN A 522 -2.52 -11.36 -14.64
N GLY A 523 -3.16 -10.35 -14.05
CA GLY A 523 -4.21 -10.46 -13.04
C GLY A 523 -3.73 -10.44 -11.59
N TRP A 524 -2.42 -10.54 -11.36
CA TRP A 524 -1.77 -10.45 -10.05
C TRP A 524 -0.33 -9.95 -10.23
N PRO A 525 0.24 -9.18 -9.27
CA PRO A 525 -0.40 -8.63 -8.07
C PRO A 525 -1.44 -7.53 -8.36
N VAL A 526 -2.14 -7.11 -7.31
CA VAL A 526 -3.21 -6.10 -7.37
C VAL A 526 -3.01 -5.07 -6.28
N VAL A 527 -3.13 -3.80 -6.65
CA VAL A 527 -3.26 -2.68 -5.71
C VAL A 527 -4.72 -2.59 -5.27
N TRP A 528 -4.95 -2.67 -3.97
CA TRP A 528 -6.31 -2.62 -3.43
C TRP A 528 -6.94 -1.23 -3.53
N ILE A 529 -8.14 -1.17 -4.11
CA ILE A 529 -8.91 0.05 -4.29
C ILE A 529 -10.32 -0.08 -3.70
N THR A 530 -10.93 1.06 -3.38
CA THR A 530 -12.38 1.19 -3.24
C THR A 530 -13.00 1.58 -4.59
N THR A 531 -13.74 0.68 -5.23
CA THR A 531 -14.48 0.96 -6.48
C THR A 531 -15.61 1.97 -6.27
N GLU A 532 -16.09 2.61 -7.33
CA GLU A 532 -17.26 3.50 -7.21
C GLU A 532 -18.51 2.75 -6.72
N PHE A 533 -18.66 1.49 -7.11
CA PHE A 533 -19.74 0.64 -6.59
C PHE A 533 -19.64 0.41 -5.08
N GLN A 534 -18.44 0.11 -4.56
CA GLN A 534 -18.21 -0.03 -3.12
C GLN A 534 -18.65 1.23 -2.37
N GLU A 535 -18.28 2.39 -2.91
CA GLU A 535 -18.61 3.70 -2.35
C GLU A 535 -20.12 3.94 -2.32
N GLN A 536 -20.79 3.68 -3.44
CA GLN A 536 -22.23 3.83 -3.57
C GLN A 536 -22.99 2.88 -2.63
N ALA A 537 -22.61 1.61 -2.57
CA ALA A 537 -23.22 0.63 -1.67
C ALA A 537 -23.02 1.00 -0.19
N THR A 538 -21.85 1.52 0.16
CA THR A 538 -21.53 1.98 1.52
C THR A 538 -22.36 3.21 1.91
N GLU A 539 -22.51 4.18 1.00
CA GLU A 539 -23.32 5.37 1.25
C GLU A 539 -24.81 5.03 1.42
N VAL A 540 -25.34 4.16 0.55
CA VAL A 540 -26.72 3.65 0.66
C VAL A 540 -26.92 2.90 1.98
N LEU A 541 -25.97 2.05 2.39
CA LEU A 541 -26.02 1.36 3.69
C LEU A 541 -26.13 2.35 4.86
N TRP A 542 -25.38 3.44 4.86
CA TRP A 542 -25.42 4.43 5.94
C TRP A 542 -26.70 5.25 6.00
N ASN A 543 -27.34 5.50 4.85
CA ASN A 543 -28.62 6.18 4.80
C ASN A 543 -29.74 5.25 5.31
N ILE A 544 -29.73 3.98 4.87
CA ILE A 544 -30.63 2.92 5.35
C ILE A 544 -30.45 2.73 6.87
N LEU A 545 -29.21 2.70 7.35
CA LEU A 545 -28.94 2.51 8.77
C LEU A 545 -29.44 3.69 9.60
N ASN A 546 -29.33 4.93 9.09
CA ASN A 546 -29.90 6.10 9.77
C ASN A 546 -31.42 5.95 9.94
N GLU A 547 -32.12 5.60 8.86
CA GLU A 547 -33.56 5.37 8.88
C GLU A 547 -33.94 4.22 9.84
N ALA A 548 -33.18 3.12 9.81
CA ALA A 548 -33.41 1.96 10.65
C ALA A 548 -33.24 2.30 12.14
N VAL A 549 -32.19 3.03 12.52
CA VAL A 549 -31.92 3.44 13.90
C VAL A 549 -33.02 4.37 14.42
N GLU A 550 -33.50 5.31 13.62
CA GLU A 550 -34.60 6.21 13.98
C GLU A 550 -35.94 5.47 14.19
N LYS A 551 -36.14 4.32 13.53
CA LYS A 551 -37.45 3.62 13.52
C LYS A 551 -37.51 2.35 14.39
N LEU A 552 -36.41 1.63 14.58
CA LEU A 552 -36.40 0.27 15.19
C LEU A 552 -36.26 0.20 16.71
N LYS A 553 -36.05 1.32 17.42
CA LYS A 553 -35.88 1.37 18.89
C LYS A 553 -34.68 0.56 19.39
N LEU A 554 -33.48 1.08 19.13
CA LEU A 554 -32.25 0.42 19.57
C LEU A 554 -31.95 0.70 21.04
N SER A 555 -31.46 -0.31 21.75
CA SER A 555 -30.82 -0.12 23.05
C SER A 555 -29.50 0.65 22.91
N HIS A 556 -29.00 1.21 24.02
CA HIS A 556 -27.70 1.90 24.05
C HIS A 556 -26.57 0.98 23.56
N ASP A 557 -26.56 -0.28 24.00
CA ASP A 557 -25.56 -1.27 23.59
C ASP A 557 -25.64 -1.58 22.09
N GLN A 558 -26.86 -1.68 21.54
CA GLN A 558 -27.01 -1.88 20.09
C GLN A 558 -26.51 -0.67 19.29
N ALA A 559 -26.81 0.56 19.72
CA ALA A 559 -26.28 1.75 19.07
C ALA A 559 -24.75 1.83 19.15
N HIS A 560 -24.18 1.45 20.30
CA HIS A 560 -22.73 1.34 20.47
C HIS A 560 -22.11 0.27 19.56
N TRP A 561 -22.71 -0.92 19.49
CA TRP A 561 -22.23 -1.98 18.61
C TRP A 561 -22.34 -1.60 17.14
N LEU A 562 -23.39 -0.87 16.72
CA LEU A 562 -23.48 -0.35 15.36
C LEU A 562 -22.35 0.63 15.06
N TRP A 563 -22.01 1.52 16.00
CA TRP A 563 -20.83 2.36 15.86
C TRP A 563 -19.55 1.52 15.71
N GLN A 564 -19.35 0.50 16.55
CA GLN A 564 -18.17 -0.37 16.44
C GLN A 564 -18.08 -1.12 15.10
N THR A 565 -19.23 -1.44 14.49
CA THR A 565 -19.25 -2.03 13.14
C THR A 565 -18.97 -1.03 12.02
N SER A 566 -19.21 0.28 12.24
CA SER A 566 -18.99 1.33 11.23
C SER A 566 -17.76 2.18 11.50
N GLN A 567 -17.08 2.00 12.63
CA GLN A 567 -15.87 2.70 13.01
C GLN A 567 -14.74 2.33 12.04
N ILE A 568 -14.08 3.35 11.49
CA ILE A 568 -13.11 3.17 10.41
C ILE A 568 -11.66 3.46 10.80
N VAL A 569 -11.41 3.98 12.00
CA VAL A 569 -10.07 4.43 12.41
C VAL A 569 -9.79 4.22 13.89
N ASP A 570 -8.54 3.88 14.20
CA ASP A 570 -7.96 4.06 15.53
C ASP A 570 -7.16 5.38 15.55
N PRO A 571 -7.62 6.41 16.29
CA PRO A 571 -6.91 7.67 16.41
C PRO A 571 -5.45 7.52 16.87
N GLU A 572 -5.17 6.57 17.77
CA GLU A 572 -3.83 6.34 18.30
C GLU A 572 -2.89 5.77 17.23
N TYR A 573 -3.40 4.91 16.35
CA TYR A 573 -2.65 4.38 15.20
C TYR A 573 -2.26 5.48 14.21
N LEU A 574 -3.13 6.46 13.94
CA LEU A 574 -2.78 7.54 13.01
C LEU A 574 -1.64 8.43 13.53
N ILE A 575 -1.59 8.67 14.84
CA ILE A 575 -0.51 9.46 15.44
C ILE A 575 0.78 8.64 15.52
N LYS A 576 0.73 7.51 16.23
CA LYS A 576 1.90 6.70 16.57
C LYS A 576 2.36 5.78 15.43
N GLY A 577 1.40 5.16 14.73
CA GLY A 577 1.66 4.17 13.69
C GLY A 577 2.30 2.90 14.24
N VAL A 578 3.02 2.20 13.36
CA VAL A 578 3.82 1.02 13.72
C VAL A 578 5.27 1.42 14.01
N THR A 579 5.96 0.60 14.79
CA THR A 579 7.38 0.77 15.10
C THR A 579 8.26 -0.06 14.16
N THR A 580 9.57 0.13 14.27
CA THR A 580 10.57 -0.67 13.54
C THR A 580 10.60 -2.10 14.08
N ARG A 581 10.95 -3.08 13.22
CA ARG A 581 11.13 -4.49 13.66
C ARG A 581 12.07 -4.57 14.88
N PRO A 582 11.66 -5.24 15.98
CA PRO A 582 12.54 -5.47 17.13
C PRO A 582 13.82 -6.22 16.74
N SER A 583 14.95 -5.82 17.29
CA SER A 583 16.28 -6.36 16.94
C SER A 583 16.45 -7.85 17.27
N ASP A 584 15.63 -8.40 18.18
CA ASP A 584 15.67 -9.81 18.59
C ASP A 584 14.87 -10.73 17.65
N ILE A 585 14.05 -10.17 16.75
CA ILE A 585 13.41 -10.92 15.67
C ILE A 585 14.35 -10.85 14.48
N GLU A 586 14.93 -11.96 14.02
CA GLU A 586 15.83 -11.95 12.85
C GLU A 586 15.06 -11.81 11.52
N PRO A 587 15.64 -11.16 10.48
CA PRO A 587 15.06 -11.16 9.14
C PRO A 587 15.03 -12.57 8.56
N LEU A 588 14.07 -12.84 7.67
CA LEU A 588 14.02 -14.12 6.98
C LEU A 588 15.04 -14.17 5.84
N CYS A 589 16.08 -14.98 6.00
CA CYS A 589 17.06 -15.29 4.96
C CYS A 589 17.07 -16.81 4.70
N VAL A 590 16.83 -17.21 3.45
CA VAL A 590 16.65 -18.62 3.05
C VAL A 590 17.59 -18.91 1.90
N ASN A 591 18.60 -19.73 2.15
CA ASN A 591 19.61 -20.10 1.15
C ASN A 591 19.25 -21.42 0.42
N ASP A 592 18.58 -22.33 1.12
CA ASP A 592 18.15 -23.63 0.56
C ASP A 592 16.71 -23.91 1.02
N LYS A 593 15.79 -23.94 0.05
CA LYS A 593 14.37 -24.24 0.26
C LYS A 593 14.14 -25.55 1.02
N ASN A 594 14.84 -26.61 0.63
CA ASN A 594 14.62 -27.94 1.19
C ASN A 594 15.20 -28.07 2.60
N ALA A 595 16.37 -27.46 2.86
CA ALA A 595 16.93 -27.39 4.20
C ALA A 595 16.01 -26.59 5.13
N TRP A 596 15.55 -25.43 4.67
CA TRP A 596 14.59 -24.60 5.40
C TRP A 596 13.28 -25.34 5.69
N PHE A 597 12.70 -26.09 4.74
CA PHE A 597 11.52 -26.90 5.08
C PHE A 597 11.84 -28.05 6.05
N LYS A 598 12.99 -28.71 5.92
CA LYS A 598 13.39 -29.80 6.83
C LYS A 598 13.62 -29.34 8.27
N GLU A 599 14.06 -28.10 8.49
CA GLU A 599 14.16 -27.54 9.84
C GLU A 599 12.81 -27.56 10.55
N LEU A 600 11.71 -27.27 9.84
CA LEU A 600 10.36 -27.31 10.42
C LEU A 600 9.98 -28.72 10.86
N ASP A 601 10.36 -29.74 10.07
CA ASP A 601 10.10 -31.15 10.36
C ASP A 601 10.97 -31.70 11.52
N ALA A 602 12.14 -31.10 11.74
CA ALA A 602 13.09 -31.49 12.78
C ALA A 602 12.72 -30.95 14.18
N ILE A 603 11.79 -29.99 14.27
CA ILE A 603 11.39 -29.40 15.54
C ILE A 603 10.49 -30.36 16.31
N GLU A 604 10.88 -30.68 17.55
CA GLU A 604 10.06 -31.49 18.44
C GLU A 604 8.69 -30.82 18.69
N SER A 605 7.61 -31.59 18.51
CA SER A 605 6.24 -31.10 18.70
C SER A 605 5.91 -30.75 20.15
N PHE A 606 6.72 -31.22 21.10
CA PHE A 606 6.55 -30.96 22.53
C PHE A 606 7.92 -30.67 23.17
N GLN A 607 8.00 -29.58 23.92
CA GLN A 607 9.21 -29.18 24.65
C GLN A 607 8.85 -28.74 26.08
N VAL A 608 9.68 -29.14 27.05
CA VAL A 608 9.65 -28.54 28.38
C VAL A 608 10.60 -27.34 28.36
N GLY A 609 10.05 -26.15 28.57
CA GLY A 609 10.80 -24.91 28.63
C GLY A 609 11.89 -24.99 29.70
N ASN A 610 13.09 -24.54 29.38
CA ASN A 610 14.27 -24.73 30.23
C ASN A 610 14.18 -23.81 31.47
N THR A 611 13.81 -24.37 32.63
CA THR A 611 13.68 -23.64 33.91
C THR A 611 15.01 -23.46 34.65
N GLY A 612 16.08 -24.15 34.22
CA GLY A 612 17.33 -24.28 34.97
C GLY A 612 18.56 -23.52 34.46
N ALA A 613 18.46 -22.77 33.36
CA ALA A 613 19.62 -22.06 32.82
C ALA A 613 19.85 -20.71 33.53
N LYS A 614 20.91 -20.63 34.33
CA LYS A 614 21.56 -19.39 34.81
C LYS A 614 22.15 -18.55 33.66
N LYS A 615 21.37 -18.28 32.61
CA LYS A 615 21.67 -17.22 31.64
C LYS A 615 20.69 -16.08 31.90
N GLN A 616 21.25 -14.95 32.33
CA GLN A 616 20.61 -13.68 32.65
C GLN A 616 19.87 -13.00 31.47
N ASP A 617 19.53 -13.72 30.39
CA ASP A 617 19.30 -13.06 29.09
C ASP A 617 17.87 -13.11 28.56
N SER A 618 16.86 -13.53 29.34
CA SER A 618 15.51 -13.03 29.04
C SER A 618 14.63 -12.92 30.29
N ASP A 619 14.58 -11.72 30.87
CA ASP A 619 13.60 -11.37 31.91
C ASP A 619 12.16 -11.39 31.37
N TRP A 620 11.98 -11.56 30.05
CA TRP A 620 10.72 -11.52 29.33
C TRP A 620 10.42 -12.83 28.61
N ILE A 621 9.14 -13.19 28.56
CA ILE A 621 8.58 -14.33 27.83
C ILE A 621 7.52 -13.79 26.87
N THR A 622 7.64 -14.12 25.59
CA THR A 622 6.59 -13.85 24.59
C THR A 622 5.40 -14.78 24.87
N VAL A 623 4.25 -14.21 25.21
CA VAL A 623 3.02 -14.95 25.52
C VAL A 623 1.98 -14.86 24.40
N PHE A 624 2.17 -13.91 23.48
CA PHE A 624 1.40 -13.81 22.25
C PHE A 624 2.28 -13.26 21.13
N GLU A 625 2.14 -13.83 19.94
CA GLU A 625 2.78 -13.29 18.74
C GLU A 625 1.96 -13.66 17.50
N LYS A 626 1.79 -12.70 16.59
CA LYS A 626 1.40 -12.97 15.21
C LYS A 626 2.35 -12.18 14.33
N ARG A 627 3.15 -12.85 13.51
CA ARG A 627 4.09 -12.17 12.61
C ARG A 627 4.18 -12.86 11.26
N ILE A 628 4.46 -12.05 10.24
CA ILE A 628 4.83 -12.48 8.90
C ILE A 628 6.22 -11.91 8.62
N LEU A 629 7.13 -12.78 8.18
CA LEU A 629 8.44 -12.41 7.66
C LEU A 629 8.53 -12.84 6.20
N ALA A 630 9.12 -12.00 5.37
CA ALA A 630 9.38 -12.31 3.97
C ALA A 630 10.86 -12.16 3.62
N HIS A 631 11.33 -13.05 2.75
CA HIS A 631 12.61 -12.89 2.08
C HIS A 631 12.37 -12.11 0.80
N ASP A 632 13.00 -10.95 0.67
CA ASP A 632 12.93 -10.10 -0.50
C ASP A 632 14.12 -10.33 -1.45
N GLU A 633 13.83 -10.49 -2.73
CA GLU A 633 14.80 -10.56 -3.83
C GLU A 633 14.44 -9.52 -4.89
N LYS A 634 15.38 -9.19 -5.78
CA LYS A 634 15.12 -8.27 -6.89
C LYS A 634 13.94 -8.77 -7.73
N PHE A 635 12.87 -7.97 -7.77
CA PHE A 635 11.58 -8.28 -8.42
C PHE A 635 10.87 -9.56 -7.93
N ASN A 636 11.21 -10.11 -6.75
CA ASN A 636 10.59 -11.33 -6.26
C ASN A 636 10.53 -11.42 -4.73
N VAL A 637 9.61 -12.22 -4.20
CA VAL A 637 9.47 -12.49 -2.75
C VAL A 637 9.25 -14.00 -2.58
N PRO A 638 10.31 -14.80 -2.73
CA PRO A 638 10.16 -16.24 -2.88
C PRO A 638 9.77 -16.96 -1.60
N TYR A 639 10.09 -16.42 -0.42
CA TYR A 639 9.85 -17.10 0.86
C TYR A 639 9.05 -16.23 1.80
N ARG A 640 8.02 -16.83 2.42
CA ARG A 640 7.24 -16.20 3.49
C ARG A 640 7.11 -17.16 4.67
N GLN A 641 7.28 -16.63 5.88
CA GLN A 641 7.10 -17.34 7.13
C GLN A 641 6.03 -16.62 7.96
N GLU A 642 4.99 -17.35 8.35
CA GLU A 642 3.98 -16.88 9.28
C GLU A 642 4.10 -17.65 10.60
N ILE A 643 4.20 -16.93 11.72
CA ILE A 643 4.26 -17.49 13.07
C ILE A 643 3.08 -16.96 13.88
N SER A 644 2.35 -17.86 14.53
CA SER A 644 1.33 -17.55 15.51
C SER A 644 1.64 -18.28 16.83
N LEU A 645 1.82 -17.50 17.90
CA LEU A 645 2.10 -17.95 19.25
C LEU A 645 0.95 -17.49 20.17
N LYS A 646 0.42 -18.42 20.98
CA LYS A 646 -0.60 -18.12 21.99
C LYS A 646 -0.32 -18.86 23.29
N ALA A 647 -0.37 -18.15 24.40
CA ALA A 647 -0.20 -18.72 25.73
C ALA A 647 -1.53 -18.84 26.50
N THR A 648 -1.65 -19.94 27.23
CA THR A 648 -2.79 -20.27 28.08
C THR A 648 -2.30 -20.89 29.39
N LEU A 649 -3.00 -20.64 30.50
CA LEU A 649 -2.73 -21.29 31.77
C LEU A 649 -3.53 -22.60 31.84
N ILE A 650 -2.83 -23.74 31.89
CA ILE A 650 -3.44 -25.07 31.88
C ILE A 650 -3.36 -25.74 33.27
N PRO A 651 -4.27 -26.67 33.60
CA PRO A 651 -4.21 -27.40 34.87
C PRO A 651 -2.94 -28.25 34.97
N MET A 652 -2.34 -28.30 36.17
CA MET A 652 -1.12 -29.10 36.42
C MET A 652 -1.29 -30.59 36.12
N GLN A 653 -2.52 -31.10 36.20
CA GLN A 653 -2.86 -32.51 36.00
C GLN A 653 -2.78 -32.95 34.53
N VAL A 654 -2.82 -32.01 33.58
CA VAL A 654 -2.73 -32.29 32.13
C VAL A 654 -1.27 -32.39 31.67
N TYR A 655 -0.33 -32.33 32.61
CA TYR A 655 1.08 -32.58 32.40
C TYR A 655 1.32 -34.07 32.12
N GLY A 656 1.55 -34.45 30.85
CA GLY A 656 1.76 -35.87 30.54
C GLY A 656 2.02 -36.27 29.09
N GLY A 657 1.59 -35.49 28.09
CA GLY A 657 1.82 -35.85 26.69
C GLY A 657 1.21 -34.87 25.67
N LEU A 658 1.65 -34.99 24.41
CA LEU A 658 1.17 -34.16 23.30
C LEU A 658 -0.33 -34.38 23.02
N TYR A 659 -0.81 -35.62 23.23
CA TYR A 659 -2.20 -35.99 22.96
C TYR A 659 -3.17 -35.24 23.88
N GLU A 660 -2.85 -35.12 25.17
CA GLU A 660 -3.67 -34.38 26.11
C GLU A 660 -3.74 -32.88 25.77
N LEU A 661 -2.65 -32.29 25.27
CA LEU A 661 -2.61 -30.89 24.82
C LEU A 661 -3.41 -30.63 23.54
N ASP A 662 -3.43 -31.59 22.61
CA ASP A 662 -4.19 -31.44 21.37
C ASP A 662 -5.71 -31.56 21.56
N VAL A 663 -6.14 -32.19 22.66
CA VAL A 663 -7.56 -32.32 23.03
C VAL A 663 -8.02 -31.18 23.97
N LEU A 664 -7.08 -30.45 24.58
CA LEU A 664 -7.38 -29.29 25.41
C LEU A 664 -7.90 -28.11 24.59
N ASP A 665 -9.00 -27.51 25.05
CA ASP A 665 -9.48 -26.25 24.52
C ASP A 665 -8.63 -25.10 25.09
N LEU A 666 -7.63 -24.67 24.31
CA LEU A 666 -6.77 -23.54 24.68
C LEU A 666 -7.53 -22.25 24.47
N VAL A 667 -7.91 -21.61 25.58
CA VAL A 667 -8.74 -20.42 25.60
C VAL A 667 -7.92 -19.12 25.60
N THR A 668 -8.41 -18.14 24.87
CA THR A 668 -8.04 -16.72 24.92
C THR A 668 -9.31 -15.90 25.21
N GLU A 669 -9.17 -14.77 25.89
CA GLU A 669 -10.30 -13.88 26.13
C GLU A 669 -10.55 -13.00 24.91
N GLU A 670 -11.77 -13.00 24.37
CA GLU A 670 -12.14 -12.08 23.29
C GLU A 670 -12.43 -10.68 23.85
N ILE A 671 -11.78 -9.63 23.34
CA ILE A 671 -12.04 -8.25 23.79
C ILE A 671 -13.44 -7.82 23.35
N MET A 672 -13.79 -8.05 22.08
CA MET A 672 -15.12 -7.79 21.53
C MET A 672 -15.80 -9.10 21.10
N PRO A 673 -17.15 -9.16 21.12
CA PRO A 673 -17.89 -10.40 20.85
C PRO A 673 -17.92 -10.84 19.38
N ALA A 674 -17.39 -10.04 18.45
CA ALA A 674 -17.32 -10.37 17.03
C ALA A 674 -16.14 -9.66 16.36
N SER A 675 -15.40 -10.39 15.52
CA SER A 675 -14.23 -9.88 14.79
C SER A 675 -14.52 -8.70 13.84
N MET A 676 -15.76 -8.61 13.34
CA MET A 676 -16.20 -7.50 12.48
C MET A 676 -16.51 -6.20 13.24
N MET A 677 -16.42 -6.21 14.58
CA MET A 677 -16.42 -4.97 15.36
C MET A 677 -15.00 -4.46 15.45
N ALA A 678 -14.73 -3.25 14.97
CA ALA A 678 -13.44 -2.63 15.18
C ALA A 678 -13.26 -2.29 16.67
N VAL A 679 -12.02 -2.25 17.14
CA VAL A 679 -11.67 -1.81 18.50
C VAL A 679 -10.40 -0.96 18.44
N THR A 680 -10.43 0.20 19.08
CA THR A 680 -9.22 1.01 19.32
C THR A 680 -8.47 0.51 20.55
N LEU A 681 -7.19 0.89 20.68
CA LEU A 681 -6.43 0.62 21.92
C LEU A 681 -7.11 1.24 23.16
N GLU A 682 -7.68 2.43 23.05
CA GLU A 682 -8.44 3.06 24.14
C GLU A 682 -9.68 2.26 24.53
N GLN A 683 -10.47 1.82 23.55
CA GLN A 683 -11.67 1.02 23.80
C GLN A 683 -11.33 -0.34 24.41
N ALA A 684 -10.27 -1.00 23.94
CA ALA A 684 -9.80 -2.25 24.52
C ALA A 684 -9.41 -2.09 26.00
N ARG A 685 -8.70 -1.00 26.36
CA ARG A 685 -8.38 -0.67 27.76
C ARG A 685 -9.62 -0.52 28.61
N ASN A 686 -10.60 0.26 28.13
CA ASN A 686 -11.85 0.53 28.85
C ASN A 686 -12.69 -0.75 29.04
N VAL A 687 -12.76 -1.61 28.04
CA VAL A 687 -13.51 -2.88 28.11
C VAL A 687 -12.86 -3.83 29.11
N LEU A 688 -11.53 -3.99 29.07
CA LEU A 688 -10.83 -4.95 29.91
C LEU A 688 -10.74 -4.51 31.38
N THR A 689 -10.66 -3.21 31.65
CA THR A 689 -10.68 -2.67 33.02
C THR A 689 -12.07 -2.66 33.66
N SER A 690 -13.14 -2.60 32.86
CA SER A 690 -14.52 -2.60 33.38
C SER A 690 -15.13 -3.99 33.52
N ARG A 691 -14.50 -5.04 32.94
CA ARG A 691 -14.95 -6.42 33.07
C ARG A 691 -14.80 -6.92 34.50
N ARG A 692 -15.85 -7.56 35.01
CA ARG A 692 -15.82 -8.21 36.33
C ARG A 692 -15.19 -9.58 36.23
N ASN A 693 -14.41 -9.93 37.25
CA ASN A 693 -13.81 -11.24 37.43
C ASN A 693 -14.83 -12.39 37.34
N THR A 694 -14.59 -13.33 36.42
CA THR A 694 -15.25 -14.64 36.40
C THR A 694 -14.41 -15.67 37.15
N SER A 695 -15.01 -16.37 38.11
CA SER A 695 -14.34 -17.48 38.78
C SER A 695 -14.22 -18.68 37.84
N HIS A 696 -13.00 -19.16 37.61
CA HIS A 696 -12.73 -20.38 36.84
C HIS A 696 -12.62 -21.60 37.78
N ALA A 697 -13.06 -22.78 37.35
CA ALA A 697 -12.86 -23.99 38.12
C ALA A 697 -11.37 -24.40 38.14
N SER A 698 -10.97 -25.19 39.14
CA SER A 698 -9.58 -25.67 39.28
C SER A 698 -9.11 -26.51 38.11
N ASP A 699 -10.03 -27.10 37.35
CA ASP A 699 -9.73 -28.04 36.27
C ASP A 699 -9.83 -27.38 34.88
N ASP A 700 -10.26 -26.12 34.81
CA ASP A 700 -10.41 -25.39 33.53
C ASP A 700 -9.10 -24.72 33.09
N CYS A 701 -8.93 -24.55 31.78
CA CYS A 701 -7.95 -23.60 31.26
C CYS A 701 -8.34 -22.17 31.65
N ILE A 702 -7.36 -21.33 31.97
CA ILE A 702 -7.56 -19.91 32.24
C ILE A 702 -6.89 -19.11 31.12
N PRO A 703 -7.60 -18.16 30.48
CA PRO A 703 -6.99 -17.30 29.48
C PRO A 703 -5.91 -16.43 30.14
N LEU A 704 -4.69 -16.47 29.61
CA LEU A 704 -3.64 -15.52 30.01
C LEU A 704 -3.74 -14.23 29.20
N VAL A 705 -4.15 -14.36 27.93
CA VAL A 705 -4.16 -13.29 26.93
C VAL A 705 -5.60 -12.97 26.56
N ALA A 706 -5.89 -11.67 26.47
CA ALA A 706 -7.03 -11.15 25.74
C ALA A 706 -6.58 -10.70 24.35
N GLU A 707 -7.32 -11.07 23.31
CA GLU A 707 -7.02 -10.65 21.93
C GLU A 707 -8.26 -10.20 21.17
N HIS A 708 -8.02 -9.40 20.13
CA HIS A 708 -9.01 -9.04 19.13
C HIS A 708 -8.33 -8.78 17.79
N GLN A 709 -8.89 -9.36 16.73
CA GLN A 709 -8.45 -9.11 15.36
C GLN A 709 -9.42 -8.13 14.71
N ASN A 710 -8.92 -6.97 14.31
CA ASN A 710 -9.72 -5.94 13.66
C ASN A 710 -10.01 -6.30 12.19
N PRO A 711 -11.11 -5.75 11.61
CA PRO A 711 -11.37 -5.85 10.18
C PRO A 711 -10.23 -5.24 9.36
N THR A 712 -9.99 -5.73 8.14
CA THR A 712 -8.93 -5.21 7.26
C THR A 712 -9.19 -3.80 6.75
N SER A 713 -10.47 -3.44 6.63
CA SER A 713 -10.92 -2.13 6.21
C SER A 713 -10.70 -1.07 7.30
N PHE A 714 -10.45 -1.50 8.55
CA PHE A 714 -10.15 -0.62 9.66
C PHE A 714 -8.75 -0.01 9.51
N LEU A 715 -8.66 1.32 9.62
CA LEU A 715 -7.39 2.03 9.67
C LEU A 715 -6.88 2.07 11.11
N GLY A 716 -6.26 0.98 11.55
CA GLY A 716 -5.73 0.84 12.90
C GLY A 716 -4.79 -0.35 13.04
N TYR A 717 -4.53 -0.74 14.29
CA TYR A 717 -3.79 -1.96 14.59
C TYR A 717 -4.58 -3.19 14.15
N TRP A 718 -3.93 -4.06 13.38
CA TRP A 718 -4.54 -5.28 12.85
C TRP A 718 -5.00 -6.25 13.95
N ASP A 719 -4.16 -6.42 14.96
CA ASP A 719 -4.42 -7.22 16.14
C ASP A 719 -4.17 -6.35 17.38
N VAL A 720 -5.08 -6.45 18.35
CA VAL A 720 -4.96 -5.84 19.67
C VAL A 720 -4.86 -6.97 20.68
N CYS A 721 -3.82 -6.99 21.52
CA CYS A 721 -3.66 -8.01 22.54
C CYS A 721 -3.03 -7.47 23.82
N THR A 722 -3.43 -8.05 24.95
CA THR A 722 -2.89 -7.74 26.28
C THR A 722 -3.20 -8.88 27.24
N LEU A 723 -2.90 -8.74 28.53
CA LEU A 723 -3.27 -9.74 29.53
C LEU A 723 -4.79 -9.80 29.70
N ALA A 724 -5.31 -11.00 30.02
CA ALA A 724 -6.73 -11.21 30.28
C ALA A 724 -7.22 -10.30 31.43
N SER A 725 -8.48 -9.85 31.36
CA SER A 725 -9.10 -8.95 32.34
C SER A 725 -9.03 -9.51 33.76
N SER A 726 -9.14 -10.84 33.91
CA SER A 726 -9.01 -11.51 35.20
C SER A 726 -7.61 -11.44 35.81
N ILE A 727 -6.57 -11.40 34.96
CA ILE A 727 -5.19 -11.20 35.39
C ILE A 727 -4.96 -9.72 35.73
N ILE A 728 -5.46 -8.80 34.91
CA ILE A 728 -5.37 -7.35 35.15
C ILE A 728 -5.98 -6.99 36.50
N ASP A 729 -7.21 -7.42 36.78
CA ASP A 729 -7.93 -7.13 38.02
C ASP A 729 -7.27 -7.82 39.23
N LYS A 730 -6.99 -9.13 39.14
CA LYS A 730 -6.42 -9.90 40.27
C LYS A 730 -5.07 -9.35 40.75
N PHE A 731 -4.24 -8.86 39.83
CA PHE A 731 -2.91 -8.34 40.13
C PHE A 731 -2.85 -6.81 40.21
N ASN A 732 -4.00 -6.14 40.15
CA ASN A 732 -4.13 -4.67 40.21
C ASN A 732 -3.19 -3.97 39.21
N LEU A 733 -3.22 -4.43 37.97
CA LEU A 733 -2.41 -3.88 36.89
C LEU A 733 -3.06 -2.64 36.30
N SER A 734 -2.25 -1.68 35.88
CA SER A 734 -2.71 -0.42 35.27
C SER A 734 -2.08 -0.23 33.90
N PHE A 735 -2.85 0.31 32.96
CA PHE A 735 -2.33 0.69 31.65
C PHE A 735 -1.53 1.98 31.74
N LYS A 736 -0.31 1.96 31.20
CA LYS A 736 0.46 3.16 30.86
C LYS A 736 0.66 3.13 29.35
N GLU A 737 -0.02 4.03 28.65
CA GLU A 737 -0.32 3.85 27.22
C GLU A 737 -1.06 2.53 27.00
N PHE A 738 -0.50 1.57 26.26
CA PHE A 738 -1.05 0.22 26.09
C PHE A 738 -0.20 -0.88 26.76
N ASP A 739 0.90 -0.50 27.42
CA ASP A 739 1.67 -1.39 28.28
C ASP A 739 1.00 -1.55 29.64
N LEU A 740 1.20 -2.69 30.29
CA LEU A 740 0.70 -2.94 31.64
C LEU A 740 1.80 -2.76 32.67
N THR A 741 1.46 -2.06 33.74
CA THR A 741 2.36 -1.69 34.83
C THR A 741 1.82 -2.12 36.17
N ARG A 742 2.73 -2.39 37.11
CA ARG A 742 2.45 -2.56 38.54
C ARG A 742 3.26 -1.52 39.31
N GLY A 743 2.61 -0.42 39.67
CA GLY A 743 3.33 0.77 40.13
C GLY A 743 4.08 1.42 38.96
N GLU A 744 5.39 1.62 39.08
CA GLU A 744 6.23 2.18 38.00
C GLU A 744 6.86 1.11 37.09
N GLU A 745 6.76 -0.16 37.47
CA GLU A 745 7.39 -1.28 36.77
C GLU A 745 6.49 -1.78 35.64
N VAL A 746 7.02 -1.83 34.40
CA VAL A 746 6.35 -2.45 33.26
C VAL A 746 6.42 -3.97 33.40
N ILE A 747 5.26 -4.63 33.41
CA ILE A 747 5.15 -6.08 33.56
C ILE A 747 4.77 -6.79 32.26
N ALA A 748 4.13 -6.08 31.34
CA ALA A 748 3.80 -6.58 30.01
C ALA A 748 3.90 -5.47 28.97
N LYS A 749 4.52 -5.78 27.83
CA LYS A 749 4.80 -4.87 26.73
C LYS A 749 4.07 -5.29 25.47
N PHE A 750 3.34 -4.36 24.87
CA PHE A 750 2.69 -4.57 23.58
C PHE A 750 3.51 -3.91 22.47
N GLU A 751 3.92 -4.71 21.49
CA GLU A 751 4.73 -4.25 20.36
C GLU A 751 4.01 -4.53 19.05
N THR A 752 4.03 -3.55 18.15
CA THR A 752 3.54 -3.67 16.79
C THR A 752 4.52 -3.01 15.84
N TRP A 753 4.92 -3.75 14.82
CA TRP A 753 6.04 -3.38 13.98
C TRP A 753 5.85 -3.77 12.52
N GLN A 754 6.62 -3.12 11.66
CA GLN A 754 6.69 -3.38 10.23
C GLN A 754 8.12 -3.14 9.72
N GLU A 755 8.47 -3.82 8.63
CA GLU A 755 9.70 -3.62 7.88
C GLU A 755 9.39 -3.73 6.38
N GLY A 756 9.38 -2.57 5.72
CA GLY A 756 9.31 -2.41 4.27
C GLY A 756 8.00 -2.82 3.58
N TYR A 757 7.87 -2.35 2.35
CA TYR A 757 6.89 -2.82 1.37
C TYR A 757 7.60 -3.57 0.24
N GLN A 758 6.85 -4.41 -0.48
CA GLN A 758 7.34 -5.03 -1.71
C GLN A 758 7.60 -3.95 -2.76
N ASP A 759 8.79 -3.99 -3.36
CA ASP A 759 9.16 -3.07 -4.44
C ASP A 759 8.67 -3.60 -5.80
N GLU A 760 7.36 -3.50 -6.00
CA GLU A 760 6.65 -3.81 -7.24
C GLU A 760 5.46 -2.84 -7.42
N SER A 761 5.32 -2.31 -8.63
CA SER A 761 4.35 -1.27 -9.00
C SER A 761 2.89 -1.64 -8.73
N TYR A 762 2.53 -2.93 -8.87
CA TYR A 762 1.16 -3.43 -8.71
C TYR A 762 0.88 -4.07 -7.34
N THR A 763 1.68 -3.79 -6.31
CA THR A 763 1.45 -4.29 -4.94
C THR A 763 1.72 -3.21 -3.89
N ARG A 764 1.03 -3.33 -2.76
CA ARG A 764 1.28 -2.59 -1.50
C ARG A 764 1.38 -3.56 -0.33
N GLU A 765 1.78 -4.80 -0.61
CA GLU A 765 1.99 -5.79 0.44
C GLU A 765 3.21 -5.41 1.28
N LYS A 766 3.00 -5.39 2.60
CA LYS A 766 4.08 -5.28 3.59
C LYS A 766 4.99 -6.50 3.46
N LEU A 767 6.31 -6.30 3.50
CA LEU A 767 7.25 -7.42 3.45
C LEU A 767 7.21 -8.21 4.75
N SER A 768 7.48 -7.53 5.86
CA SER A 768 7.51 -8.13 7.18
C SER A 768 6.74 -7.26 8.16
N PHE A 769 5.94 -7.86 9.03
CA PHE A 769 5.22 -7.16 10.08
C PHE A 769 4.80 -8.10 11.19
N GLY A 770 4.53 -7.57 12.37
CA GLY A 770 4.05 -8.39 13.48
C GLY A 770 3.50 -7.62 14.65
N VAL A 771 2.84 -8.37 15.52
CA VAL A 771 2.37 -7.98 16.84
C VAL A 771 2.93 -8.97 17.86
N ARG A 772 3.35 -8.45 19.02
CA ARG A 772 3.95 -9.26 20.09
C ARG A 772 3.54 -8.73 21.46
N LEU A 773 3.18 -9.64 22.36
CA LEU A 773 3.01 -9.36 23.79
C LEU A 773 4.09 -10.11 24.56
N GLN A 774 4.94 -9.35 25.25
CA GLN A 774 5.95 -9.89 26.15
C GLN A 774 5.54 -9.64 27.60
N VAL A 775 5.76 -10.61 28.48
CA VAL A 775 5.45 -10.50 29.91
C VAL A 775 6.68 -10.91 30.71
N ARG A 776 6.93 -10.23 31.83
CA ARG A 776 8.06 -10.59 32.68
C ARG A 776 7.93 -12.00 33.24
N ARG A 777 9.04 -12.72 33.26
CA ARG A 777 9.11 -14.11 33.75
C ARG A 777 8.75 -14.21 35.23
N ASP A 778 9.24 -13.32 36.08
CA ASP A 778 8.95 -13.31 37.51
C ASP A 778 7.46 -13.09 37.82
N PHE A 779 6.82 -12.19 37.06
CA PHE A 779 5.37 -12.00 37.13
C PHE A 779 4.61 -13.26 36.67
N LEU A 780 5.04 -13.91 35.58
CA LEU A 780 4.42 -15.17 35.13
C LEU A 780 4.58 -16.31 36.15
N SER A 781 5.72 -16.40 36.85
CA SER A 781 5.90 -17.32 37.98
C SER A 781 4.88 -17.05 39.10
N GLU A 782 4.66 -15.78 39.45
CA GLU A 782 3.66 -15.37 40.44
C GLU A 782 2.24 -15.77 40.01
N VAL A 783 1.89 -15.52 38.75
CA VAL A 783 0.59 -15.91 38.16
C VAL A 783 0.38 -17.43 38.20
N CYS A 784 1.37 -18.21 37.77
CA CYS A 784 1.28 -19.68 37.78
C CYS A 784 1.15 -20.23 39.20
N HIS A 785 1.92 -19.70 40.15
CA HIS A 785 1.89 -20.12 41.55
C HIS A 785 0.51 -19.84 42.20
N LEU A 786 -0.03 -18.63 42.03
CA LEU A 786 -1.30 -18.22 42.63
C LEU A 786 -2.54 -18.77 41.92
N SER A 787 -2.41 -19.31 40.72
CA SER A 787 -3.49 -19.97 39.99
C SER A 787 -3.44 -21.50 40.10
N HIS A 788 -2.34 -22.07 40.60
CA HIS A 788 -2.04 -23.51 40.54
C HIS A 788 -2.14 -24.08 39.12
N LYS A 789 -1.64 -23.30 38.14
CA LYS A 789 -1.62 -23.65 36.72
C LYS A 789 -0.19 -23.65 36.18
N ILE A 790 -0.03 -24.21 35.00
CA ILE A 790 1.22 -24.22 34.25
C ILE A 790 1.04 -23.37 33.00
N LEU A 791 2.08 -22.64 32.60
CA LEU A 791 2.09 -21.89 31.34
C LEU A 791 2.30 -22.84 30.17
N CYS A 792 1.32 -22.91 29.27
CA CYS A 792 1.42 -23.61 27.98
C CYS A 792 1.45 -22.58 26.85
N ILE A 793 2.44 -22.69 25.97
CA ILE A 793 2.57 -21.87 24.76
C ILE A 793 2.39 -22.77 23.54
N GLN A 794 1.36 -22.50 22.75
CA GLN A 794 1.16 -23.11 21.44
C GLN A 794 1.79 -22.24 20.37
N ILE A 795 2.63 -22.84 19.51
CA ILE A 795 3.23 -22.18 18.36
C ILE A 795 2.79 -22.90 17.10
N LYS A 796 2.21 -22.16 16.17
CA LYS A 796 1.89 -22.57 14.80
C LYS A 796 2.80 -21.81 13.86
N GLU A 797 3.41 -22.53 12.94
CA GLU A 797 4.32 -21.96 11.95
C GLU A 797 3.93 -22.45 10.57
N LYS A 798 3.92 -21.54 9.61
CA LYS A 798 3.61 -21.80 8.21
C LYS A 798 4.75 -21.23 7.36
N ARG A 799 5.34 -22.08 6.51
CA ARG A 799 6.41 -21.71 5.58
C ARG A 799 5.89 -21.87 4.16
N GLU A 800 5.99 -20.81 3.36
CA GLU A 800 5.50 -20.76 1.98
C GLU A 800 6.63 -20.41 1.02
N PHE A 801 6.57 -21.03 -0.16
CA PHE A 801 7.49 -20.78 -1.27
C PHE A 801 6.73 -20.39 -2.53
N TYR A 802 7.20 -19.33 -3.18
CA TYR A 802 6.69 -18.78 -4.44
C TYR A 802 7.84 -18.77 -5.45
N ASN A 803 7.64 -19.38 -6.62
CA ASN A 803 8.59 -19.24 -7.72
C ASN A 803 8.51 -17.85 -8.39
N SER A 804 7.42 -17.10 -8.16
CA SER A 804 7.20 -15.77 -8.74
C SER A 804 6.14 -14.99 -7.97
N ILE A 805 6.36 -13.69 -7.77
CA ILE A 805 5.38 -12.74 -7.21
C ILE A 805 4.09 -12.61 -8.01
N TYR A 806 4.08 -13.01 -9.29
CA TYR A 806 2.89 -12.94 -10.15
C TYR A 806 1.91 -14.09 -9.91
N LYS A 807 2.21 -14.99 -8.97
CA LYS A 807 1.29 -16.04 -8.52
C LYS A 807 0.57 -15.63 -7.25
N SER A 808 -0.75 -15.74 -7.26
CA SER A 808 -1.59 -15.50 -6.09
C SER A 808 -1.52 -16.59 -5.01
N LYS A 809 -0.93 -17.75 -5.33
CA LYS A 809 -0.81 -18.90 -4.42
C LYS A 809 0.62 -19.42 -4.39
N PRO A 810 1.08 -19.94 -3.24
CA PRO A 810 2.40 -20.53 -3.13
C PRO A 810 2.49 -21.81 -3.97
N ASP A 811 3.68 -22.07 -4.51
CA ASP A 811 4.03 -23.31 -5.18
C ASP A 811 4.22 -24.47 -4.21
N ASP A 812 4.69 -24.17 -2.98
CA ASP A 812 4.86 -25.16 -1.93
C ASP A 812 4.61 -24.54 -0.55
N ARG A 813 4.09 -25.34 0.37
CA ARG A 813 3.77 -24.90 1.73
C ARG A 813 3.90 -26.02 2.75
N ARG A 814 4.44 -25.68 3.92
CA ARG A 814 4.61 -26.58 5.06
C ARG A 814 4.04 -25.92 6.32
N TYR A 815 3.54 -26.77 7.22
CA TYR A 815 2.95 -26.36 8.49
C TYR A 815 3.60 -27.11 9.63
N GLY A 816 3.93 -26.40 10.70
CA GLY A 816 4.42 -26.95 11.95
C GLY A 816 3.53 -26.50 13.10
N LYS A 817 3.37 -27.37 14.09
CA LYS A 817 2.68 -27.08 15.34
C LYS A 817 3.48 -27.67 16.49
N ARG A 818 3.72 -26.89 17.52
CA ARG A 818 4.42 -27.33 18.74
C ARG A 818 3.87 -26.69 20.00
N TYR A 819 4.16 -27.33 21.12
CA TYR A 819 3.84 -26.84 22.46
C TYR A 819 5.10 -26.69 23.31
N ILE A 820 5.18 -25.60 24.05
CA ILE A 820 6.21 -25.37 25.06
C ILE A 820 5.51 -25.21 26.41
N ILE A 821 5.87 -26.07 27.37
CA ILE A 821 5.36 -25.98 28.74
C ILE A 821 6.44 -25.39 29.65
N TYR A 822 6.11 -24.33 30.38
CA TYR A 822 7.01 -23.77 31.39
C TYR A 822 6.52 -24.08 32.80
N HIS A 823 7.36 -24.74 33.59
CA HIS A 823 7.14 -24.97 35.02
C HIS A 823 7.78 -23.82 35.83
N LEU A 824 7.16 -22.65 35.77
CA LEU A 824 7.66 -21.38 36.34
C LEU A 824 7.52 -21.26 37.86
#